data_AF-A0A2N3XTY1-F1
#
_entry.id   AF-A0A2N3XTY1-F1
#
_cell.length_a   1.000
_cell.length_b   1.000
_cell.length_c   1.000
_cell.angle_alpha   90.00
_cell.angle_beta   90.00
_cell.angle_gamma   90.00
#
_symmetry.space_group_name_H-M   'P 1'
#
loop_
_entity.id
_entity.type
_entity.pdbx_description
1 polymer ?
#
loop_
_entity_poly.entity_id
_entity_poly.type
_entity_poly.pdbx_seq_one_letter_code
_entity_poly.pdbx_strand_id
1 'polypeptide(L)'
;MTTSDSSTKTPQSLADQRALWRKQAASLPPLGGGKGVWVPLTLELVEQIGAGKAIDMTTRPELSPTIFATAPRQGGATPLTHTLTWLEYSKFVRGTGLAHMEHEELRLTPSGQAVRSNPTAGQLASVMTKRFRLFTETLSLIAEKASTVEEVDDYLRDRYEMTWKSLGGARRRMDWLEVLSLIEGCGNRRWRITEAGESLLAQSTIVTPQAISIHLAPANPITEAPDEIKVLLDQLSTSERSQDSRSTYNIWVPSPASNPNKVANLRTIVNAAIDPITREELLRFIAESFGLRRSSVDSMMPFLRASGLLHEIGLGIYQATAPARAWVTSEDDVNFIRILHANMRFVGEMIRTVEAGVTRSEMYCQAAKYGLNVDKSRWIASFLEDTALIEQPRYGSLRATAAGLTLVAELPLAETPTSLEQPQVPPAEPKGTNQKEHPSLKEELTTRSRSPQALGQGSGKAFENSVCDAFRALGFSADTVSGAGDTDVVVRWHDETENEVVAIVEAKSRSNGHVTHTDISDIALESHKFRHKAHFAALVGPAFHGDTIKNMAVKREWALVDAARLGDIVEVAAELGLGPKETGILFKVPNGLDELDRVIERRRRELSVLSFVIAQLAEEAADTGDAITARDISRDGRRTELTPTADEVLAAFSSLSQVEVGALRMVEQQEDPKFSTYALGDVRSAAMRLRALANAIEISLPTSRQA
;
A
#
# COMPACT_ATOMS: atom_id res chain seq x y z
N MET A 1 43.05 2.84 58.86
CA MET A 1 43.36 3.01 57.43
C MET A 1 42.47 2.05 56.66
N THR A 2 41.27 2.50 56.32
CA THR A 2 40.25 1.76 55.58
C THR A 2 40.42 2.04 54.10
N THR A 3 40.78 1.00 53.36
CA THR A 3 40.80 0.93 51.90
C THR A 3 39.36 1.02 51.37
N SER A 4 39.08 2.04 50.56
CA SER A 4 37.79 2.24 49.90
C SER A 4 37.64 1.32 48.69
N ASP A 5 36.50 0.64 48.65
CA ASP A 5 36.01 -0.23 47.59
C ASP A 5 36.19 0.34 46.17
N SER A 6 36.80 -0.47 45.30
CA SER A 6 36.63 -0.37 43.85
C SER A 6 35.23 -0.89 43.50
N SER A 7 34.34 -0.01 43.04
CA SER A 7 33.01 -0.40 42.56
C SER A 7 33.12 -1.22 41.27
N THR A 8 33.15 -2.55 41.41
CA THR A 8 32.97 -3.47 40.29
C THR A 8 31.53 -3.36 39.80
N LYS A 9 31.34 -2.65 38.68
CA LYS A 9 30.08 -2.57 37.93
C LYS A 9 29.60 -4.00 37.62
N THR A 10 28.38 -4.34 38.04
CA THR A 10 27.72 -5.60 37.68
C THR A 10 27.66 -5.72 36.14
N PRO A 11 28.05 -6.85 35.53
CA PRO A 11 27.96 -7.02 34.09
C PRO A 11 26.50 -6.84 33.64
N GLN A 12 26.27 -5.86 32.77
CA GLN A 12 24.92 -5.51 32.31
C GLN A 12 24.35 -6.63 31.46
N SER A 13 23.14 -7.10 31.79
CA SER A 13 22.53 -8.22 31.08
C SER A 13 22.23 -7.86 29.62
N LEU A 14 22.29 -8.84 28.72
CA LEU A 14 21.84 -8.67 27.33
C LEU A 14 20.36 -8.24 27.25
N ALA A 15 19.55 -8.60 28.25
CA ALA A 15 18.16 -8.17 28.34
C ALA A 15 18.03 -6.65 28.58
N ASP A 16 18.87 -6.07 29.45
CA ASP A 16 18.88 -4.63 29.71
C ASP A 16 19.37 -3.84 28.50
N GLN A 17 20.40 -4.35 27.81
CA GLN A 17 20.90 -3.76 26.56
C GLN A 17 19.82 -3.77 25.47
N ARG A 18 19.09 -4.88 25.32
CA ARG A 18 17.93 -5.00 24.39
C ARG A 18 16.81 -4.03 24.74
N ALA A 19 16.48 -3.92 26.03
CA ALA A 19 15.45 -3.00 26.49
C ALA A 19 15.84 -1.54 26.23
N LEU A 20 17.11 -1.18 26.45
CA LEU A 20 17.63 0.14 26.13
C LEU A 20 17.56 0.44 24.62
N TRP A 21 18.05 -0.48 23.77
CA TRP A 21 18.03 -0.35 22.32
C TRP A 21 16.62 -0.11 21.76
N ARG A 22 15.61 -0.81 22.31
CA ARG A 22 14.20 -0.65 21.92
C ARG A 22 13.64 0.74 22.28
N LYS A 23 14.07 1.33 23.40
CA LYS A 23 13.64 2.66 23.87
C LYS A 23 14.34 3.81 23.14
N GLN A 24 15.53 3.57 22.60
CA GLN A 24 16.31 4.58 21.88
C GLN A 24 15.79 4.83 20.46
N ALA A 25 15.77 6.10 20.06
CA ALA A 25 15.46 6.53 18.70
C ALA A 25 16.66 6.32 17.75
N ALA A 26 16.38 5.91 16.52
CA ALA A 26 17.41 5.68 15.50
C ALA A 26 17.93 6.98 14.84
N SER A 27 17.10 8.02 14.78
CA SER A 27 17.40 9.29 14.13
C SER A 27 17.57 10.42 15.15
N LEU A 28 18.61 11.23 14.93
CA LEU A 28 18.81 12.51 15.62
C LEU A 28 18.05 13.61 14.87
N PRO A 29 17.07 14.29 15.50
CA PRO A 29 16.35 15.39 14.85
C PRO A 29 17.34 16.53 14.52
N PRO A 30 17.17 17.21 13.38
CA PRO A 30 18.01 18.35 13.04
C PRO A 30 17.73 19.52 14.00
N LEU A 31 18.78 20.24 14.36
CA LEU A 31 18.69 21.54 15.02
C LEU A 31 19.29 22.57 14.06
N GLY A 32 18.51 23.61 13.74
CA GLY A 32 18.95 24.64 12.81
C GLY A 32 20.10 25.47 13.36
N GLY A 33 20.95 25.96 12.47
CA GLY A 33 22.16 26.74 12.81
C GLY A 33 23.44 25.89 12.81
N GLY A 34 24.58 26.58 12.89
CA GLY A 34 25.89 25.92 12.93
C GLY A 34 26.15 25.20 14.26
N LYS A 35 27.10 24.26 14.26
CA LYS A 35 27.49 23.44 15.43
C LYS A 35 27.66 24.23 16.74
N GLY A 36 28.28 25.42 16.66
CA GLY A 36 28.54 26.27 17.82
C GLY A 36 27.29 26.78 18.54
N VAL A 37 26.14 26.75 17.89
CA VAL A 37 24.86 27.23 18.41
C VAL A 37 24.11 26.13 19.16
N TRP A 38 24.34 24.86 18.86
CA TRP A 38 23.44 23.76 19.26
C TRP A 38 23.27 23.59 20.77
N VAL A 39 24.37 23.58 21.52
CA VAL A 39 24.34 23.45 22.99
C VAL A 39 23.70 24.68 23.66
N PRO A 40 24.20 25.92 23.46
CA PRO A 40 23.63 27.09 24.13
C PRO A 40 22.16 27.31 23.75
N LEU A 41 21.80 27.07 22.48
CA LEU A 41 20.40 27.13 22.04
C LEU A 41 19.53 26.10 22.74
N THR A 42 19.99 24.85 22.87
CA THR A 42 19.21 23.80 23.54
C THR A 42 18.98 24.14 25.01
N LEU A 43 19.99 24.64 25.71
CA LEU A 43 19.88 25.02 27.12
C LEU A 43 18.92 26.19 27.30
N GLU A 44 19.00 27.21 26.45
CA GLU A 44 18.09 28.37 26.50
C GLU A 44 16.64 27.98 26.20
N LEU A 45 16.41 27.12 25.20
CA LEU A 45 15.08 26.61 24.89
C LEU A 45 14.49 25.84 26.07
N VAL A 46 15.29 25.00 26.74
CA VAL A 46 14.85 24.25 27.94
C VAL A 46 14.48 25.20 29.08
N GLU A 47 15.27 26.26 29.31
CA GLU A 47 14.96 27.24 30.35
C GLU A 47 13.65 27.98 30.05
N GLN A 48 13.48 28.46 28.81
CA GLN A 48 12.27 29.19 28.43
C GLN A 48 11.01 28.33 28.44
N ILE A 49 11.10 27.06 28.03
CA ILE A 49 9.98 26.10 28.17
C ILE A 49 9.66 25.88 29.64
N GLY A 50 10.67 25.69 30.49
CA GLY A 50 10.49 25.55 31.93
C GLY A 50 9.90 26.80 32.61
N ALA A 51 10.17 27.97 32.06
CA ALA A 51 9.60 29.25 32.51
C ALA A 51 8.18 29.50 31.98
N GLY A 52 7.60 28.56 31.21
CA GLY A 52 6.25 28.69 30.67
C GLY A 52 6.13 29.68 29.52
N LYS A 53 7.23 29.96 28.79
CA LYS A 53 7.21 30.91 27.66
C LYS A 53 6.76 30.28 26.33
N ALA A 54 6.63 28.96 26.28
CA ALA A 54 6.33 28.19 25.08
C ALA A 54 4.84 27.80 24.99
N ILE A 55 3.97 28.83 25.01
CA ILE A 55 2.51 28.69 25.02
C ILE A 55 1.94 28.76 23.60
N ASP A 56 2.34 29.77 22.83
CA ASP A 56 1.93 29.91 21.42
C ASP A 56 3.01 29.38 20.48
N MET A 57 2.71 28.28 19.81
CA MET A 57 3.62 27.58 18.92
C MET A 57 4.04 28.41 17.69
N THR A 58 3.28 29.46 17.32
CA THR A 58 3.60 30.33 16.19
C THR A 58 4.56 31.47 16.54
N THR A 59 4.74 31.75 17.84
CA THR A 59 5.67 32.78 18.32
C THR A 59 7.11 32.31 18.28
N ARG A 60 8.05 33.26 18.26
CA ARG A 60 9.49 33.01 18.30
C ARG A 60 10.01 33.23 19.72
N PRO A 61 10.86 32.35 20.27
CA PRO A 61 11.50 32.57 21.56
C PRO A 61 12.42 33.79 21.50
N GLU A 62 12.48 34.51 22.62
CA GLU A 62 13.39 35.64 22.81
C GLU A 62 14.78 35.11 23.14
N LEU A 63 15.56 34.79 22.11
CA LEU A 63 16.90 34.21 22.27
C LEU A 63 17.96 35.32 22.26
N SER A 64 18.94 35.23 23.16
CA SER A 64 20.06 36.19 23.20
C SER A 64 20.84 36.17 21.87
N PRO A 65 21.12 37.34 21.25
CA PRO A 65 21.94 37.41 20.04
C PRO A 65 23.34 36.78 20.20
N THR A 66 23.84 36.71 21.44
CA THR A 66 25.13 36.07 21.76
C THR A 66 25.15 34.56 21.48
N ILE A 67 24.01 33.88 21.53
CA ILE A 67 23.88 32.46 21.18
C ILE A 67 24.25 32.22 19.70
N PHE A 68 23.94 33.19 18.85
CA PHE A 68 24.22 33.14 17.41
C PHE A 68 25.53 33.82 17.02
N ALA A 69 26.23 34.47 17.97
CA ALA A 69 27.46 35.23 17.72
C ALA A 69 28.73 34.35 17.56
N THR A 70 28.58 33.07 17.20
CA THR A 70 29.72 32.15 17.06
C THR A 70 30.39 32.30 15.69
N ALA A 71 31.73 32.44 15.68
CA ALA A 71 32.50 32.45 14.44
C ALA A 71 32.24 31.15 13.65
N PRO A 72 32.00 31.21 12.32
CA PRO A 72 31.78 30.03 11.51
C PRO A 72 33.03 29.14 11.55
N ARG A 73 32.93 27.97 12.19
CA ARG A 73 33.95 26.93 12.07
C ARG A 73 33.93 26.39 10.64
N GLN A 74 35.10 26.08 10.07
CA GLN A 74 35.20 25.55 8.71
C GLN A 74 34.33 24.29 8.55
N GLY A 75 33.46 24.27 7.53
CA GLY A 75 32.72 23.08 7.09
C GLY A 75 31.35 22.82 7.74
N GLY A 76 30.66 23.83 8.28
CA GLY A 76 29.30 23.72 8.82
C GLY A 76 28.22 24.40 7.96
N ALA A 77 26.95 24.02 8.15
CA ALA A 77 25.80 24.73 7.58
C ALA A 77 25.80 26.21 8.02
N THR A 78 25.38 27.11 7.13
CA THR A 78 25.31 28.54 7.41
C THR A 78 24.52 28.80 8.71
N PRO A 79 25.02 29.64 9.62
CA PRO A 79 24.26 30.03 10.80
C PRO A 79 22.88 30.57 10.41
N LEU A 80 21.87 30.26 11.21
CA LEU A 80 20.54 30.86 11.03
C LEU A 80 20.67 32.37 11.20
N THR A 81 20.04 33.13 10.30
CA THR A 81 20.01 34.60 10.36
C THR A 81 18.93 35.14 11.30
N HIS A 82 18.06 34.26 11.82
CA HIS A 82 16.95 34.63 12.69
C HIS A 82 16.51 33.45 13.57
N THR A 83 15.79 33.73 14.67
CA THR A 83 15.23 32.72 15.59
C THR A 83 14.06 31.98 14.94
N LEU A 84 13.92 30.67 15.13
CA LEU A 84 12.77 29.91 14.60
C LEU A 84 11.56 30.01 15.53
N THR A 85 10.38 29.60 15.06
CA THR A 85 9.17 29.52 15.90
C THR A 85 9.26 28.37 16.92
N TRP A 86 8.47 28.44 17.99
CA TRP A 86 8.32 27.33 18.93
C TRP A 86 7.90 26.04 18.24
N LEU A 87 7.06 26.10 17.21
CA LEU A 87 6.65 24.93 16.40
C LEU A 87 7.84 24.27 15.72
N GLU A 88 8.75 25.05 15.17
CA GLU A 88 9.95 24.54 14.51
C GLU A 88 10.94 23.94 15.52
N TYR A 89 11.19 24.61 16.64
CA TYR A 89 12.04 24.08 17.70
C TYR A 89 11.44 22.85 18.40
N SER A 90 10.10 22.74 18.44
CA SER A 90 9.38 21.62 19.06
C SER A 90 9.82 20.26 18.50
N LYS A 91 10.14 20.19 17.20
CA LYS A 91 10.59 18.97 16.53
C LYS A 91 11.86 18.44 17.16
N PHE A 92 12.79 19.34 17.51
CA PHE A 92 14.04 18.99 18.16
C PHE A 92 13.83 18.65 19.64
N VAL A 93 13.25 19.56 20.43
CA VAL A 93 13.14 19.38 21.89
C VAL A 93 12.24 18.20 22.29
N ARG A 94 11.25 17.85 21.46
CA ARG A 94 10.45 16.62 21.63
C ARG A 94 11.19 15.38 21.16
N GLY A 95 11.91 15.47 20.05
CA GLY A 95 12.71 14.36 19.53
C GLY A 95 13.81 13.92 20.50
N THR A 96 14.49 14.89 21.13
CA THR A 96 15.50 14.65 22.19
C THR A 96 14.87 14.24 23.53
N GLY A 97 13.54 14.32 23.66
CA GLY A 97 12.83 13.95 24.87
C GLY A 97 13.00 14.94 26.01
N LEU A 98 13.39 16.19 25.73
CA LEU A 98 13.51 17.28 26.71
C LEU A 98 12.15 17.91 27.03
N ALA A 99 11.24 17.94 26.04
CA ALA A 99 9.90 18.47 26.21
C ALA A 99 8.85 17.55 25.57
N HIS A 100 7.60 17.72 25.96
CA HIS A 100 6.43 17.09 25.37
C HIS A 100 5.35 18.15 25.15
N MET A 101 4.32 17.79 24.38
CA MET A 101 3.18 18.66 24.12
C MET A 101 2.08 18.34 25.11
N GLU A 102 1.54 19.35 25.78
CA GLU A 102 0.44 19.23 26.72
C GLU A 102 -0.50 20.42 26.50
N HIS A 103 -1.77 20.16 26.11
CA HIS A 103 -2.77 21.19 25.82
C HIS A 103 -2.28 22.32 24.89
N GLU A 104 -1.61 21.96 23.79
CA GLU A 104 -1.02 22.87 22.80
C GLU A 104 0.21 23.70 23.27
N GLU A 105 0.69 23.45 24.49
CA GLU A 105 1.90 24.09 25.04
C GLU A 105 3.07 23.10 25.14
N LEU A 106 4.31 23.60 25.04
CA LEU A 106 5.49 22.79 25.36
C LEU A 106 5.71 22.75 26.87
N ARG A 107 5.84 21.55 27.42
CA ARG A 107 6.24 21.33 28.82
C ARG A 107 7.43 20.40 28.94
N LEU A 108 8.31 20.68 29.90
CA LEU A 108 9.49 19.87 30.15
C LEU A 108 9.12 18.45 30.60
N THR A 109 9.83 17.46 30.08
CA THR A 109 9.83 16.10 30.62
C THR A 109 10.72 16.04 31.87
N PRO A 110 10.75 14.92 32.62
CA PRO A 110 11.73 14.74 33.70
C PRO A 110 13.18 14.94 33.24
N SER A 111 13.52 14.50 32.02
CA SER A 111 14.86 14.73 31.43
C SER A 111 15.10 16.20 31.14
N GLY A 112 14.10 16.94 30.65
CA GLY A 112 14.19 18.38 30.44
C GLY A 112 14.34 19.16 31.74
N GLN A 113 13.62 18.77 32.79
CA GLN A 113 13.76 19.35 34.12
C GLN A 113 15.17 19.12 34.68
N ALA A 114 15.74 17.92 34.51
CA ALA A 114 17.11 17.63 34.94
C ALA A 114 18.15 18.50 34.20
N VAL A 115 17.97 18.72 32.89
CA VAL A 115 18.82 19.64 32.11
C VAL A 115 18.64 21.09 32.57
N ARG A 116 17.41 21.51 32.89
CA ARG A 116 17.15 22.85 33.43
C ARG A 116 17.86 23.08 34.77
N SER A 117 17.76 22.11 35.68
CA SER A 117 18.38 22.19 37.01
C SER A 117 19.91 22.14 36.97
N ASN A 118 20.49 21.54 35.94
CA ASN A 118 21.94 21.49 35.72
C ASN A 118 22.25 21.77 34.25
N PRO A 119 22.29 23.05 33.82
CA PRO A 119 22.37 23.44 32.41
C PRO A 119 23.79 23.32 31.86
N THR A 120 24.29 22.09 31.79
CA THR A 120 25.64 21.76 31.30
C THR A 120 25.57 20.88 30.07
N ALA A 121 26.61 20.95 29.23
CA ALA A 121 26.78 20.05 28.08
C ALA A 121 26.80 18.57 28.53
N GLY A 122 27.41 18.28 29.68
CA GLY A 122 27.45 16.93 30.25
C GLY A 122 26.06 16.39 30.61
N GLN A 123 25.18 17.22 31.18
CA GLN A 123 23.82 16.80 31.50
C GLN A 123 23.01 16.53 30.22
N LEU A 124 23.15 17.39 29.20
CA LEU A 124 22.53 17.17 27.89
C LEU A 124 23.05 15.87 27.24
N ALA A 125 24.36 15.62 27.33
CA ALA A 125 24.98 14.40 26.84
C ALA A 125 24.39 13.14 27.51
N SER A 126 24.18 13.17 28.82
CA SER A 126 23.56 12.06 29.58
C SER A 126 22.13 11.76 29.12
N VAL A 127 21.37 12.79 28.71
CA VAL A 127 20.04 12.59 28.10
C VAL A 127 20.18 11.95 26.73
N MET A 128 21.13 12.43 25.90
CA MET A 128 21.32 11.95 24.54
C MET A 128 21.78 10.49 24.47
N THR A 129 22.70 10.06 25.34
CA THR A 129 23.16 8.65 25.40
C THR A 129 22.01 7.68 25.69
N LYS A 130 21.06 8.07 26.54
CA LYS A 130 19.86 7.28 26.85
C LYS A 130 18.80 7.34 25.76
N ARG A 131 18.79 8.40 24.94
CA ARG A 131 17.73 8.66 23.97
C ARG A 131 18.03 8.15 22.57
N PHE A 132 19.29 8.13 22.14
CA PHE A 132 19.64 7.86 20.76
C PHE A 132 20.52 6.63 20.60
N ARG A 133 20.19 5.78 19.62
CA ARG A 133 20.97 4.59 19.29
C ARG A 133 22.34 4.96 18.76
N LEU A 134 23.34 4.14 19.07
CA LEU A 134 24.70 4.27 18.54
C LEU A 134 25.41 5.56 18.99
N PHE A 135 24.90 6.26 20.01
CA PHE A 135 25.51 7.48 20.52
C PHE A 135 26.69 7.14 21.45
N THR A 136 26.42 6.33 22.48
CA THR A 136 27.44 5.79 23.39
C THR A 136 28.38 4.85 22.64
N GLU A 137 27.87 4.04 21.72
CA GLU A 137 28.65 3.06 20.97
C GLU A 137 29.67 3.75 20.04
N THR A 138 29.31 4.90 19.46
CA THR A 138 30.25 5.74 18.68
C THR A 138 31.33 6.31 19.59
N LEU A 139 30.96 6.79 20.79
CA LEU A 139 31.92 7.30 21.77
C LEU A 139 32.89 6.21 22.24
N SER A 140 32.40 4.99 22.45
CA SER A 140 33.21 3.82 22.82
C SER A 140 34.26 3.49 21.76
N LEU A 141 33.87 3.47 20.48
CA LEU A 141 34.80 3.23 19.38
C LEU A 141 35.93 4.29 19.36
N ILE A 142 35.56 5.56 19.53
CA ILE A 142 36.52 6.67 19.53
C ILE A 142 37.45 6.61 20.76
N ALA A 143 36.97 6.07 21.89
CA ALA A 143 37.78 5.83 23.08
C ALA A 143 38.86 4.77 22.82
N GLU A 144 38.52 3.71 22.09
CA GLU A 144 39.47 2.65 21.73
C GLU A 144 40.49 3.12 20.70
N LYS A 145 40.05 3.89 19.71
CA LYS A 145 40.89 4.37 18.61
C LYS A 145 40.40 5.73 18.10
N ALA A 146 41.33 6.68 18.00
CA ALA A 146 41.03 7.95 17.34
C ALA A 146 40.62 7.73 15.88
N SER A 147 39.40 8.12 15.51
CA SER A 147 38.76 7.71 14.26
C SER A 147 38.26 8.86 13.41
N THR A 148 38.19 8.65 12.10
CA THR A 148 37.50 9.56 11.15
C THR A 148 36.00 9.25 11.11
N VAL A 149 35.21 10.14 10.50
CA VAL A 149 33.75 9.90 10.30
C VAL A 149 33.51 8.66 9.45
N GLU A 150 34.36 8.43 8.44
CA GLU A 150 34.28 7.30 7.52
C GLU A 150 34.55 5.98 8.25
N GLU A 151 35.60 5.91 9.08
CA GLU A 151 35.89 4.72 9.88
C GLU A 151 34.79 4.40 10.91
N VAL A 152 34.17 5.43 11.50
CA VAL A 152 33.02 5.26 12.39
C VAL A 152 31.82 4.73 11.62
N ASP A 153 31.55 5.26 10.42
CA ASP A 153 30.44 4.79 9.59
C ASP A 153 30.61 3.32 9.20
N ASP A 154 31.81 2.94 8.75
CA ASP A 154 32.14 1.55 8.41
C ASP A 154 31.95 0.61 9.60
N TYR A 155 32.46 0.98 10.78
CA TYR A 155 32.26 0.19 12.00
C TYR A 155 30.78 0.02 12.36
N LEU A 156 29.99 1.09 12.29
CA LEU A 156 28.57 1.03 12.64
C LEU A 156 27.76 0.23 11.61
N ARG A 157 28.14 0.26 10.33
CA ARG A 157 27.52 -0.57 9.29
C ARG A 157 27.85 -2.04 9.46
N ASP A 158 29.13 -2.36 9.67
CA ASP A 158 29.62 -3.72 9.82
C ASP A 158 29.10 -4.38 11.10
N ARG A 159 29.24 -3.71 12.25
CA ARG A 159 28.94 -4.30 13.56
C ARG A 159 27.50 -4.17 14.01
N TYR A 160 26.75 -3.18 13.48
CA TYR A 160 25.37 -2.95 13.87
C TYR A 160 24.36 -3.06 12.72
N GLU A 161 24.80 -3.50 11.53
CA GLU A 161 23.96 -3.71 10.34
C GLU A 161 23.16 -2.45 9.96
N MET A 162 23.81 -1.28 9.99
CA MET A 162 23.17 -0.01 9.63
C MET A 162 22.99 0.14 8.12
N THR A 163 21.79 0.54 7.69
CA THR A 163 21.42 0.71 6.27
C THR A 163 21.57 2.15 5.77
N TRP A 164 22.52 2.93 6.32
CA TRP A 164 22.67 4.33 5.93
C TRP A 164 23.22 4.46 4.50
N LYS A 165 22.54 5.26 3.68
CA LYS A 165 22.94 5.53 2.27
C LYS A 165 24.09 6.52 2.14
N SER A 166 24.44 7.22 3.22
CA SER A 166 25.51 8.23 3.27
C SER A 166 26.12 8.32 4.67
N LEU A 167 27.26 8.99 4.79
CA LEU A 167 27.95 9.26 6.07
C LEU A 167 27.12 10.12 7.05
N GLY A 168 25.94 10.60 6.67
CA GLY A 168 25.15 11.55 7.46
C GLY A 168 24.69 11.01 8.82
N GLY A 169 24.57 9.69 8.98
CA GLY A 169 24.21 9.04 10.23
C GLY A 169 25.35 9.04 11.25
N ALA A 170 26.56 8.65 10.82
CA ALA A 170 27.78 8.71 11.63
C ALA A 170 28.18 10.16 11.90
N ARG A 171 28.16 11.01 10.88
CA ARG A 171 28.51 12.44 10.99
C ARG A 171 27.65 13.15 12.03
N ARG A 172 26.33 12.97 12.03
CA ARG A 172 25.46 13.62 13.03
C ARG A 172 25.79 13.21 14.47
N ARG A 173 26.16 11.95 14.71
CA ARG A 173 26.57 11.48 16.04
C ARG A 173 27.89 12.11 16.46
N MET A 174 28.88 12.07 15.58
CA MET A 174 30.17 12.73 15.79
C MET A 174 30.03 14.22 16.05
N ASP A 175 29.23 14.92 15.24
CA ASP A 175 29.00 16.36 15.39
C ASP A 175 28.41 16.69 16.76
N TRP A 176 27.47 15.88 17.26
CA TRP A 176 26.91 16.05 18.60
C TRP A 176 27.91 15.72 19.70
N LEU A 177 28.67 14.63 19.58
CA LEU A 177 29.74 14.30 20.54
C LEU A 177 30.80 15.42 20.63
N GLU A 178 31.13 16.04 19.50
CA GLU A 178 32.07 17.15 19.41
C GLU A 178 31.53 18.41 20.09
N VAL A 179 30.30 18.84 19.81
CA VAL A 179 29.73 20.05 20.44
C VAL A 179 29.47 19.87 21.93
N LEU A 180 29.24 18.63 22.38
CA LEU A 180 29.14 18.28 23.80
C LEU A 180 30.52 18.18 24.48
N SER A 181 31.61 18.41 23.74
CA SER A 181 33.00 18.33 24.22
C SER A 181 33.42 16.95 24.73
N LEU A 182 32.78 15.89 24.22
CA LEU A 182 33.09 14.49 24.56
C LEU A 182 34.20 13.91 23.69
N ILE A 183 34.38 14.50 22.51
CA ILE A 183 35.47 14.18 21.58
C ILE A 183 36.09 15.49 21.09
N GLU A 184 37.36 15.44 20.71
CA GLU A 184 38.10 16.57 20.17
C GLU A 184 38.94 16.16 18.96
N GLY A 185 39.19 17.11 18.05
CA GLY A 185 40.01 16.86 16.87
C GLY A 185 41.48 16.71 17.23
N CYS A 186 42.15 15.66 16.75
CA CYS A 186 43.57 15.40 17.00
C CYS A 186 44.44 15.44 15.73
N GLY A 187 43.94 16.06 14.65
CA GLY A 187 44.61 16.17 13.35
C GLY A 187 44.16 15.09 12.34
N ASN A 188 44.50 15.26 11.06
CA ASN A 188 44.18 14.32 9.97
C ASN A 188 42.69 13.91 9.88
N ARG A 189 41.76 14.81 10.21
CA ARG A 189 40.32 14.53 10.28
C ARG A 189 39.97 13.37 11.22
N ARG A 190 40.74 13.18 12.28
CA ARG A 190 40.46 12.21 13.35
C ARG A 190 40.02 12.92 14.61
N TRP A 191 39.17 12.24 15.37
CA TRP A 191 38.72 12.66 16.69
C TRP A 191 39.17 11.64 17.72
N ARG A 192 39.55 12.14 18.89
CA ARG A 192 39.87 11.33 20.08
C ARG A 192 38.90 11.69 21.21
N ILE A 193 38.74 10.79 22.18
CA ILE A 193 37.92 11.02 23.36
C ILE A 193 38.55 12.08 24.28
N THR A 194 37.73 12.84 25.00
CA THR A 194 38.14 13.77 26.06
C THR A 194 37.91 13.16 27.45
N GLU A 195 38.47 13.77 28.51
CA GLU A 195 38.21 13.36 29.91
C GLU A 195 36.70 13.38 30.26
N ALA A 196 35.96 14.35 29.72
CA ALA A 196 34.51 14.41 29.86
C ALA A 196 33.81 13.25 29.12
N GLY A 197 34.32 12.88 27.94
CA GLY A 197 33.88 11.71 27.20
C GLY A 197 34.12 10.40 27.97
N GLU A 198 35.32 10.22 28.52
CA GLU A 198 35.68 9.05 29.33
C GLU A 198 34.79 8.92 30.56
N SER A 199 34.58 10.03 31.28
CA SER A 199 33.71 10.08 32.45
C SER A 199 32.25 9.69 32.13
N LEU A 200 31.72 10.17 30.99
CA LEU A 200 30.38 9.83 30.55
C LEU A 200 30.28 8.37 30.08
N LEU A 201 31.28 7.89 29.34
CA LEU A 201 31.35 6.52 28.85
C LEU A 201 31.39 5.52 30.03
N ALA A 202 32.19 5.82 31.05
CA ALA A 202 32.28 5.02 32.27
C ALA A 202 30.94 4.89 33.01
N GLN A 203 30.02 5.84 32.85
CA GLN A 203 28.69 5.84 33.49
C GLN A 203 27.58 5.32 32.56
N SER A 204 27.85 5.18 31.26
CA SER A 204 26.85 4.81 30.27
C SER A 204 26.73 3.29 30.10
N THR A 205 25.58 2.87 29.58
CA THR A 205 25.35 1.49 29.09
C THR A 205 25.70 1.44 27.62
N ILE A 206 26.53 0.49 27.22
CA ILE A 206 26.86 0.21 25.82
C ILE A 206 25.99 -0.95 25.35
N VAL A 207 25.23 -0.75 24.27
CA VAL A 207 24.51 -1.82 23.60
C VAL A 207 25.49 -2.53 22.67
N THR A 208 25.80 -3.79 22.97
CA THR A 208 26.70 -4.59 22.13
C THR A 208 25.98 -5.12 20.87
N PRO A 209 26.72 -5.47 19.80
CA PRO A 209 26.15 -6.17 18.65
C PRO A 209 25.34 -7.41 19.04
N GLN A 210 25.81 -8.21 20.00
CA GLN A 210 25.12 -9.41 20.49
C GLN A 210 23.73 -9.12 21.08
N ALA A 211 23.54 -7.94 21.68
CA ALA A 211 22.24 -7.53 22.19
C ALA A 211 21.23 -7.28 21.06
N ILE A 212 21.69 -6.84 19.89
CA ILE A 212 20.85 -6.58 18.72
C ILE A 212 20.85 -7.73 17.70
N SER A 213 21.84 -8.62 17.78
CA SER A 213 21.90 -9.86 17.01
C SER A 213 20.68 -10.67 17.36
N ILE A 214 19.88 -10.94 16.33
CA ILE A 214 18.78 -11.89 16.45
C ILE A 214 19.44 -13.26 16.43
N HIS A 215 19.70 -13.81 17.61
CA HIS A 215 19.85 -15.25 17.74
C HIS A 215 18.51 -15.87 17.33
N LEU A 216 18.51 -16.56 16.18
CA LEU A 216 17.52 -17.60 15.92
C LEU A 216 17.54 -18.49 17.15
N ALA A 217 16.47 -18.49 17.94
CA ALA A 217 16.28 -19.55 18.92
C ALA A 217 16.38 -20.88 18.16
N PRO A 218 17.00 -21.93 18.73
CA PRO A 218 16.93 -23.25 18.12
C PRO A 218 15.46 -23.56 17.83
N ALA A 219 15.20 -24.07 16.62
CA ALA A 219 13.85 -24.32 16.12
C ALA A 219 13.08 -25.14 17.16
N ASN A 220 11.93 -24.64 17.60
CA ASN A 220 10.92 -25.57 18.10
C ASN A 220 10.57 -26.47 16.91
N PRO A 221 10.70 -27.80 17.04
CA PRO A 221 10.36 -28.69 15.94
C PRO A 221 8.89 -28.47 15.57
N ILE A 222 8.63 -28.17 14.31
CA ILE A 222 7.25 -28.17 13.80
C ILE A 222 6.75 -29.61 13.81
N THR A 223 5.49 -29.79 14.17
CA THR A 223 4.82 -31.09 14.18
C THR A 223 4.64 -31.60 12.76
N GLU A 224 4.79 -32.91 12.59
CA GLU A 224 4.59 -33.58 11.30
C GLU A 224 3.14 -33.38 10.82
N ALA A 225 2.98 -33.20 9.51
CA ALA A 225 1.66 -33.01 8.92
C ALA A 225 0.79 -34.29 9.04
N PRO A 226 -0.50 -34.18 9.42
CA PRO A 226 -1.47 -35.26 9.27
C PRO A 226 -1.55 -35.80 7.83
N ASP A 227 -1.92 -37.07 7.67
CA ASP A 227 -1.92 -37.75 6.38
C ASP A 227 -2.83 -37.06 5.35
N GLU A 228 -3.98 -36.53 5.76
CA GLU A 228 -4.89 -35.79 4.88
C GLU A 228 -4.24 -34.52 4.30
N ILE A 229 -3.35 -33.88 5.06
CA ILE A 229 -2.62 -32.68 4.64
C ILE A 229 -1.41 -33.06 3.79
N LYS A 230 -0.72 -34.17 4.11
CA LYS A 230 0.36 -34.72 3.28
C LYS A 230 -0.13 -35.02 1.88
N VAL A 231 -1.26 -35.73 1.74
CA VAL A 231 -1.87 -36.01 0.42
C VAL A 231 -2.13 -34.73 -0.36
N LEU A 232 -2.64 -33.69 0.31
CA LEU A 232 -2.91 -32.40 -0.32
C LEU A 232 -1.64 -31.68 -0.80
N LEU A 233 -0.54 -31.78 -0.06
CA LEU A 233 0.76 -31.23 -0.45
C LEU A 233 1.41 -32.07 -1.56
N ASP A 234 1.33 -33.39 -1.47
CA ASP A 234 1.87 -34.33 -2.45
C ASP A 234 1.26 -34.08 -3.83
N GLN A 235 -0.05 -33.83 -3.91
CA GLN A 235 -0.76 -33.47 -5.15
C GLN A 235 -0.15 -32.26 -5.88
N LEU A 236 0.41 -31.29 -5.15
CA LEU A 236 1.10 -30.13 -5.72
C LEU A 236 2.55 -30.41 -6.14
N SER A 237 3.15 -31.47 -5.59
CA SER A 237 4.52 -31.89 -5.89
C SER A 237 4.61 -32.87 -7.07
N THR A 238 3.56 -33.69 -7.29
CA THR A 238 3.56 -34.79 -8.28
C THR A 238 2.90 -34.45 -9.62
N SER A 239 2.59 -33.16 -9.87
CA SER A 239 1.87 -32.67 -11.07
C SER A 239 0.40 -33.10 -11.21
N GLU A 240 -0.17 -33.77 -10.21
CA GLU A 240 -1.62 -34.08 -10.18
C GLU A 240 -2.46 -32.80 -10.09
N ARG A 241 -1.88 -31.76 -9.48
CA ARG A 241 -2.42 -30.41 -9.42
C ARG A 241 -1.30 -29.39 -9.69
N SER A 242 -1.51 -28.49 -10.64
CA SER A 242 -0.52 -27.43 -10.94
C SER A 242 -0.45 -26.38 -9.84
N GLN A 243 0.75 -25.83 -9.61
CA GLN A 243 0.99 -24.67 -8.75
C GLN A 243 0.11 -23.46 -9.11
N ASP A 244 -0.26 -23.31 -10.40
CA ASP A 244 -1.12 -22.25 -10.93
C ASP A 244 -2.61 -22.44 -10.59
N SER A 245 -3.03 -23.65 -10.22
CA SER A 245 -4.41 -23.92 -9.78
C SER A 245 -4.73 -23.35 -8.39
N ARG A 246 -3.72 -22.88 -7.67
CA ARG A 246 -3.90 -22.22 -6.38
C ARG A 246 -4.55 -20.86 -6.58
N SER A 247 -5.49 -20.54 -5.71
CA SER A 247 -6.35 -19.37 -5.82
C SER A 247 -5.63 -18.07 -5.39
N THR A 248 -6.07 -16.95 -5.94
CA THR A 248 -5.74 -15.60 -5.48
C THR A 248 -6.97 -14.89 -4.91
N TYR A 249 -7.99 -15.64 -4.47
CA TYR A 249 -9.26 -15.09 -4.00
C TYR A 249 -9.07 -14.05 -2.86
N ASN A 250 -10.04 -13.14 -2.71
CA ASN A 250 -10.01 -12.13 -1.65
C ASN A 250 -10.07 -12.79 -0.26
N ILE A 251 -9.25 -12.31 0.66
CA ILE A 251 -9.17 -12.86 2.02
C ILE A 251 -9.87 -11.89 2.96
N TRP A 252 -10.77 -12.44 3.78
CA TRP A 252 -11.39 -11.70 4.87
C TRP A 252 -11.75 -12.68 5.99
N VAL A 253 -11.42 -12.32 7.23
CA VAL A 253 -11.69 -13.14 8.42
C VAL A 253 -12.09 -12.24 9.59
N PRO A 254 -13.06 -12.63 10.42
CA PRO A 254 -13.39 -11.91 11.65
C PRO A 254 -12.17 -11.79 12.58
N SER A 255 -11.89 -10.57 13.04
CA SER A 255 -10.83 -10.27 14.01
C SER A 255 -11.23 -9.09 14.92
N PRO A 256 -12.25 -9.28 15.79
CA PRO A 256 -12.66 -8.25 16.72
C PRO A 256 -11.51 -7.87 17.67
N ALA A 257 -11.50 -6.64 18.17
CA ALA A 257 -10.44 -6.18 19.09
C ALA A 257 -10.34 -7.03 20.37
N SER A 258 -11.44 -7.67 20.78
CA SER A 258 -11.49 -8.61 21.91
C SER A 258 -10.83 -9.96 21.62
N ASN A 259 -10.75 -10.37 20.36
CA ASN A 259 -10.11 -11.61 19.93
C ASN A 259 -9.43 -11.41 18.55
N PRO A 260 -8.21 -10.85 18.53
CA PRO A 260 -7.55 -10.40 17.30
C PRO A 260 -6.89 -11.53 16.49
N ASN A 261 -6.74 -12.73 17.06
CA ASN A 261 -6.08 -13.86 16.41
C ASN A 261 -7.00 -14.48 15.35
N LYS A 262 -6.64 -14.29 14.08
CA LYS A 262 -7.50 -14.67 12.96
C LYS A 262 -7.52 -16.18 12.73
N VAL A 263 -6.41 -16.86 13.03
CA VAL A 263 -6.27 -18.31 12.85
C VAL A 263 -7.11 -19.06 13.88
N ALA A 264 -7.08 -18.61 15.13
CA ALA A 264 -7.96 -19.11 16.18
C ALA A 264 -9.44 -18.87 15.84
N ASN A 265 -9.78 -17.69 15.32
CA ASN A 265 -11.14 -17.38 14.88
C ASN A 265 -11.58 -18.28 13.72
N LEU A 266 -10.72 -18.53 12.73
CA LEU A 266 -10.99 -19.49 11.66
C LEU A 266 -11.19 -20.91 12.19
N ARG A 267 -10.40 -21.36 13.17
CA ARG A 267 -10.56 -22.68 13.77
C ARG A 267 -11.94 -22.85 14.39
N THR A 268 -12.42 -21.84 15.12
CA THR A 268 -13.79 -21.83 15.69
C THR A 268 -14.85 -21.97 14.60
N ILE A 269 -14.67 -21.30 13.46
CA ILE A 269 -15.62 -21.34 12.34
C ILE A 269 -15.61 -22.71 11.66
N VAL A 270 -14.42 -23.27 11.40
CA VAL A 270 -14.27 -24.60 10.80
C VAL A 270 -14.79 -25.68 11.75
N ASN A 271 -14.57 -25.54 13.05
CA ASN A 271 -15.06 -26.46 14.07
C ASN A 271 -16.60 -26.54 14.05
N ALA A 272 -17.29 -25.41 13.89
CA ALA A 272 -18.75 -25.38 13.75
C ALA A 272 -19.29 -26.06 12.48
N ALA A 273 -18.42 -26.29 11.49
CA ALA A 273 -18.75 -26.98 10.25
C ALA A 273 -18.11 -28.37 10.15
N ILE A 274 -17.59 -28.96 11.24
CA ILE A 274 -17.11 -30.36 11.23
C ILE A 274 -18.23 -31.29 10.77
N ASP A 275 -19.40 -31.10 11.36
CA ASP A 275 -20.65 -31.71 10.93
C ASP A 275 -21.34 -30.84 9.87
N PRO A 276 -22.14 -31.44 8.97
CA PRO A 276 -22.89 -30.69 7.97
C PRO A 276 -23.72 -29.56 8.59
N ILE A 277 -23.52 -28.34 8.08
CA ILE A 277 -24.21 -27.13 8.54
C ILE A 277 -24.78 -26.36 7.35
N THR A 278 -25.98 -25.82 7.48
CA THR A 278 -26.54 -25.00 6.40
C THR A 278 -25.81 -23.65 6.30
N ARG A 279 -25.82 -23.04 5.11
CA ARG A 279 -25.26 -21.69 4.88
C ARG A 279 -25.81 -20.69 5.88
N GLU A 280 -27.12 -20.74 6.14
CA GLU A 280 -27.77 -19.79 7.03
C GLU A 280 -27.34 -19.97 8.49
N GLU A 281 -27.27 -21.21 8.98
CA GLU A 281 -26.82 -21.51 10.34
C GLU A 281 -25.36 -21.14 10.54
N LEU A 282 -24.49 -21.44 9.57
CA LEU A 282 -23.07 -21.08 9.63
C LEU A 282 -22.88 -19.55 9.69
N LEU A 283 -23.55 -18.80 8.81
CA LEU A 283 -23.45 -17.34 8.81
C LEU A 283 -24.00 -16.72 10.11
N ARG A 284 -25.07 -17.29 10.67
CA ARG A 284 -25.63 -16.87 11.96
C ARG A 284 -24.64 -17.13 13.09
N PHE A 285 -24.06 -18.33 13.14
CA PHE A 285 -23.05 -18.71 14.13
C PHE A 285 -21.85 -17.75 14.11
N ILE A 286 -21.32 -17.42 12.92
CA ILE A 286 -20.20 -16.47 12.80
C ILE A 286 -20.61 -15.06 13.24
N ALA A 287 -21.80 -14.59 12.83
CA ALA A 287 -22.27 -13.26 13.21
C ALA A 287 -22.41 -13.12 14.74
N GLU A 288 -22.98 -14.12 15.40
CA GLU A 288 -23.17 -14.15 16.85
C GLU A 288 -21.84 -14.31 17.60
N SER A 289 -20.98 -15.23 17.16
CA SER A 289 -19.70 -15.53 17.83
C SER A 289 -18.73 -14.36 17.83
N PHE A 290 -18.78 -13.50 16.82
CA PHE A 290 -17.85 -12.38 16.65
C PHE A 290 -18.51 -10.99 16.72
N GLY A 291 -19.81 -10.92 17.00
CA GLY A 291 -20.55 -9.66 17.13
C GLY A 291 -20.61 -8.83 15.84
N LEU A 292 -20.85 -9.49 14.70
CA LEU A 292 -20.78 -8.90 13.37
C LEU A 292 -22.16 -8.71 12.71
N ARG A 293 -22.25 -7.74 11.78
CA ARG A 293 -23.43 -7.59 10.92
C ARG A 293 -23.48 -8.73 9.90
N ARG A 294 -24.68 -9.24 9.61
CA ARG A 294 -24.91 -10.36 8.66
C ARG A 294 -24.27 -10.11 7.29
N SER A 295 -24.38 -8.89 6.77
CA SER A 295 -23.79 -8.49 5.49
C SER A 295 -22.25 -8.55 5.45
N SER A 296 -21.58 -8.44 6.60
CA SER A 296 -20.13 -8.59 6.69
C SER A 296 -19.68 -10.05 6.67
N VAL A 297 -20.53 -10.97 7.12
CA VAL A 297 -20.20 -12.40 7.17
C VAL A 297 -20.40 -13.07 5.81
N ASP A 298 -21.38 -12.61 5.02
CA ASP A 298 -21.66 -13.15 3.68
C ASP A 298 -20.44 -13.13 2.74
N SER A 299 -19.55 -12.14 2.88
CA SER A 299 -18.34 -12.00 2.06
C SER A 299 -17.24 -13.03 2.39
N MET A 300 -17.37 -13.76 3.50
CA MET A 300 -16.38 -14.75 3.96
C MET A 300 -16.53 -16.11 3.26
N MET A 301 -17.74 -16.49 2.85
CA MET A 301 -18.03 -17.83 2.32
C MET A 301 -17.16 -18.23 1.12
N PRO A 302 -16.92 -17.35 0.13
CA PRO A 302 -16.06 -17.70 -0.98
C PRO A 302 -14.60 -17.97 -0.55
N PHE A 303 -14.08 -17.24 0.45
CA PHE A 303 -12.75 -17.48 1.00
C PHE A 303 -12.65 -18.84 1.73
N LEU A 304 -13.65 -19.20 2.54
CA LEU A 304 -13.68 -20.49 3.25
C LEU A 304 -13.63 -21.70 2.29
N ARG A 305 -14.20 -21.54 1.09
CA ARG A 305 -14.12 -22.54 0.02
C ARG A 305 -12.78 -22.49 -0.70
N ALA A 306 -12.37 -21.30 -1.15
CA ALA A 306 -11.13 -21.12 -1.93
C ALA A 306 -9.86 -21.49 -1.13
N SER A 307 -9.87 -21.34 0.18
CA SER A 307 -8.78 -21.73 1.09
C SER A 307 -8.73 -23.24 1.37
N GLY A 308 -9.69 -24.02 0.87
CA GLY A 308 -9.77 -25.46 1.08
C GLY A 308 -10.28 -25.86 2.47
N LEU A 309 -10.86 -24.94 3.23
CA LEU A 309 -11.37 -25.21 4.59
C LEU A 309 -12.73 -25.90 4.57
N LEU A 310 -13.65 -25.42 3.73
CA LEU A 310 -15.01 -25.97 3.60
C LEU A 310 -15.29 -26.43 2.17
N HIS A 311 -16.12 -27.48 2.04
CA HIS A 311 -16.74 -27.88 0.78
C HIS A 311 -18.27 -27.91 0.90
N GLU A 312 -18.96 -27.89 -0.23
CA GLU A 312 -20.42 -27.98 -0.30
C GLU A 312 -20.80 -29.43 -0.62
N ILE A 313 -21.55 -30.08 0.27
CA ILE A 313 -21.94 -31.50 0.13
C ILE A 313 -23.40 -31.67 -0.32
N GLY A 314 -24.13 -30.56 -0.41
CA GLY A 314 -25.51 -30.45 -0.87
C GLY A 314 -25.86 -28.97 -1.00
N LEU A 315 -26.94 -28.63 -1.72
CA LEU A 315 -27.30 -27.24 -2.01
C LEU A 315 -27.39 -26.41 -0.72
N GLY A 316 -26.44 -25.50 -0.50
CA GLY A 316 -26.36 -24.67 0.68
C GLY A 316 -25.99 -25.40 1.98
N ILE A 317 -25.44 -26.62 1.92
CA ILE A 317 -24.96 -27.40 3.05
C ILE A 317 -23.45 -27.53 2.95
N TYR A 318 -22.76 -27.00 3.95
CA TYR A 318 -21.30 -26.94 4.02
C TYR A 318 -20.76 -27.87 5.08
N GLN A 319 -19.57 -28.39 4.84
CA GLN A 319 -18.83 -29.19 5.79
C GLN A 319 -17.33 -28.90 5.66
N ALA A 320 -16.58 -29.06 6.75
CA ALA A 320 -15.13 -29.01 6.74
C ALA A 320 -14.56 -30.04 5.77
N THR A 321 -13.45 -29.74 5.12
CA THR A 321 -12.72 -30.73 4.31
C THR A 321 -11.98 -31.70 5.23
N ALA A 322 -11.53 -32.84 4.70
CA ALA A 322 -10.73 -33.80 5.50
C ALA A 322 -9.44 -33.17 6.06
N PRO A 323 -8.65 -32.39 5.29
CA PRO A 323 -7.51 -31.64 5.82
C PRO A 323 -7.91 -30.64 6.92
N ALA A 324 -9.02 -29.93 6.75
CA ALA A 324 -9.50 -28.96 7.73
C ALA A 324 -9.93 -29.61 9.05
N ARG A 325 -10.57 -30.80 8.99
CA ARG A 325 -10.86 -31.62 10.19
C ARG A 325 -9.57 -32.05 10.91
N ALA A 326 -8.56 -32.48 10.17
CA ALA A 326 -7.27 -32.86 10.74
C ALA A 326 -6.57 -31.65 11.43
N TRP A 327 -6.67 -30.46 10.85
CA TRP A 327 -6.20 -29.22 11.50
C TRP A 327 -6.95 -28.94 12.80
N VAL A 328 -8.28 -28.95 12.80
CA VAL A 328 -9.06 -28.68 14.03
C VAL A 328 -8.75 -29.71 15.12
N THR A 329 -8.58 -30.99 14.75
CA THR A 329 -8.30 -32.09 15.68
C THR A 329 -6.89 -32.02 16.27
N SER A 330 -5.90 -31.62 15.46
CA SER A 330 -4.50 -31.50 15.92
C SER A 330 -4.24 -30.26 16.77
N GLU A 331 -5.11 -29.25 16.70
CA GLU A 331 -4.93 -27.93 17.31
C GLU A 331 -3.62 -27.21 16.95
N ASP A 332 -2.94 -27.68 15.90
CA ASP A 332 -1.67 -27.12 15.42
C ASP A 332 -1.88 -26.17 14.24
N ASP A 333 -1.62 -24.89 14.46
CA ASP A 333 -1.84 -23.85 13.46
C ASP A 333 -0.89 -23.86 12.28
N VAL A 334 0.21 -24.60 12.37
CA VAL A 334 1.05 -24.86 11.19
C VAL A 334 0.26 -25.63 10.14
N ASN A 335 -0.67 -26.50 10.55
CA ASN A 335 -1.52 -27.26 9.64
C ASN A 335 -2.50 -26.38 8.85
N PHE A 336 -2.99 -25.27 9.44
CA PHE A 336 -3.73 -24.26 8.69
C PHE A 336 -2.88 -23.67 7.56
N ILE A 337 -1.62 -23.35 7.84
CA ILE A 337 -0.72 -22.75 6.84
C ILE A 337 -0.38 -23.73 5.73
N ARG A 338 -0.25 -25.04 6.04
CA ARG A 338 -0.09 -26.10 5.03
C ARG A 338 -1.31 -26.18 4.10
N ILE A 339 -2.53 -26.20 4.65
CA ILE A 339 -3.79 -26.21 3.87
C ILE A 339 -3.91 -24.93 3.03
N LEU A 340 -3.61 -23.78 3.63
CA LEU A 340 -3.66 -22.48 2.95
C LEU A 340 -2.64 -22.43 1.81
N HIS A 341 -1.41 -22.87 2.03
CA HIS A 341 -0.39 -22.93 0.98
C HIS A 341 -0.78 -23.83 -0.17
N ALA A 342 -1.46 -24.94 0.13
CA ALA A 342 -1.90 -25.85 -0.91
C ALA A 342 -3.04 -25.28 -1.77
N ASN A 343 -3.77 -24.28 -1.27
CA ASN A 343 -4.95 -23.75 -1.93
C ASN A 343 -4.83 -22.29 -2.39
N MET A 344 -3.94 -21.51 -1.79
CA MET A 344 -3.73 -20.09 -2.07
C MET A 344 -2.30 -19.83 -2.56
N ARG A 345 -2.14 -18.93 -3.52
CA ARG A 345 -0.81 -18.54 -4.01
C ARG A 345 -0.05 -17.71 -2.98
N PHE A 346 1.27 -17.81 -3.02
CA PHE A 346 2.21 -16.95 -2.29
C PHE A 346 2.12 -17.04 -0.75
N VAL A 347 1.96 -18.26 -0.22
CA VAL A 347 1.94 -18.51 1.24
C VAL A 347 3.34 -18.95 1.70
N GLY A 348 3.78 -20.16 1.36
CA GLY A 348 5.14 -20.62 1.60
C GLY A 348 6.19 -19.77 0.88
N GLU A 349 5.86 -19.28 -0.32
CA GLU A 349 6.73 -18.37 -1.08
C GLU A 349 6.91 -17.03 -0.37
N MET A 350 5.94 -16.57 0.42
CA MET A 350 6.10 -15.36 1.24
C MET A 350 7.11 -15.61 2.35
N ILE A 351 7.03 -16.75 3.05
CA ILE A 351 7.99 -17.10 4.10
C ILE A 351 9.41 -17.15 3.51
N ARG A 352 9.61 -17.81 2.36
CA ARG A 352 10.88 -17.81 1.62
C ARG A 352 11.35 -16.40 1.26
N THR A 353 10.43 -15.56 0.77
CA THR A 353 10.73 -14.18 0.39
C THR A 353 11.24 -13.34 1.57
N VAL A 354 10.71 -13.58 2.77
CA VAL A 354 11.08 -12.83 3.97
C VAL A 354 12.20 -13.50 4.78
N GLU A 355 12.88 -14.53 4.26
CA GLU A 355 13.94 -15.29 4.96
C GLU A 355 15.01 -14.38 5.59
N ALA A 356 15.63 -13.52 4.79
CA ALA A 356 16.68 -12.60 5.24
C ALA A 356 16.15 -11.32 5.89
N GLY A 357 14.82 -11.16 5.99
CA GLY A 357 14.16 -9.94 6.43
C GLY A 357 14.02 -8.91 5.31
N VAL A 358 12.80 -8.44 5.09
CA VAL A 358 12.47 -7.44 4.04
C VAL A 358 11.45 -6.44 4.55
N THR A 359 11.29 -5.32 3.85
CA THR A 359 10.18 -4.40 4.10
C THR A 359 8.86 -4.98 3.60
N ARG A 360 7.73 -4.54 4.18
CA ARG A 360 6.40 -4.89 3.66
C ARG A 360 6.22 -4.47 2.20
N SER A 361 6.82 -3.35 1.78
CA SER A 361 6.78 -2.88 0.39
C SER A 361 7.47 -3.85 -0.57
N GLU A 362 8.66 -4.33 -0.21
CA GLU A 362 9.39 -5.33 -1.02
C GLU A 362 8.63 -6.65 -1.09
N MET A 363 8.04 -7.08 0.04
CA MET A 363 7.16 -8.25 0.07
C MET A 363 5.96 -8.08 -0.87
N TYR A 364 5.29 -6.92 -0.88
CA TYR A 364 4.18 -6.65 -1.81
C TYR A 364 4.61 -6.69 -3.27
N CYS A 365 5.80 -6.15 -3.60
CA CYS A 365 6.35 -6.23 -4.96
C CYS A 365 6.59 -7.69 -5.40
N GLN A 366 7.03 -8.56 -4.49
CA GLN A 366 7.16 -9.99 -4.81
C GLN A 366 5.80 -10.66 -4.93
N ALA A 367 4.85 -10.36 -4.03
CA ALA A 367 3.50 -10.92 -4.05
C ALA A 367 2.75 -10.63 -5.36
N ALA A 368 2.94 -9.43 -5.92
CA ALA A 368 2.36 -9.02 -7.20
C ALA A 368 2.73 -9.97 -8.36
N LYS A 369 3.94 -10.54 -8.35
CA LYS A 369 4.38 -11.51 -9.38
C LYS A 369 3.57 -12.81 -9.36
N TYR A 370 2.94 -13.12 -8.23
CA TYR A 370 2.07 -14.29 -8.05
C TYR A 370 0.57 -13.93 -8.16
N GLY A 371 0.24 -12.71 -8.61
CA GLY A 371 -1.14 -12.24 -8.79
C GLY A 371 -1.84 -11.75 -7.51
N LEU A 372 -1.09 -11.46 -6.44
CA LEU A 372 -1.66 -10.93 -5.19
C LEU A 372 -1.58 -9.40 -5.15
N ASN A 373 -2.66 -8.78 -4.64
CA ASN A 373 -2.67 -7.36 -4.30
C ASN A 373 -2.17 -7.13 -2.86
N VAL A 374 -2.02 -5.86 -2.48
CA VAL A 374 -1.51 -5.45 -1.16
C VAL A 374 -2.36 -6.00 -0.02
N ASP A 375 -3.69 -5.96 -0.14
CA ASP A 375 -4.59 -6.38 0.94
C ASP A 375 -4.54 -7.89 1.18
N LYS A 376 -4.56 -8.70 0.11
CA LYS A 376 -4.38 -10.17 0.19
C LYS A 376 -3.05 -10.52 0.84
N SER A 377 -1.98 -9.83 0.42
CA SER A 377 -0.64 -10.01 0.97
C SER A 377 -0.58 -9.68 2.47
N ARG A 378 -1.29 -8.64 2.90
CA ARG A 378 -1.39 -8.27 4.32
C ARG A 378 -2.11 -9.35 5.15
N TRP A 379 -3.17 -9.95 4.61
CA TRP A 379 -3.87 -11.05 5.28
C TRP A 379 -3.00 -12.28 5.44
N ILE A 380 -2.32 -12.73 4.38
CA ILE A 380 -1.40 -13.87 4.46
C ILE A 380 -0.27 -13.60 5.46
N ALA A 381 0.34 -12.41 5.40
CA ALA A 381 1.36 -12.02 6.39
C ALA A 381 0.82 -12.05 7.82
N SER A 382 -0.42 -11.60 8.05
CA SER A 382 -1.03 -11.66 9.38
C SER A 382 -1.29 -13.08 9.86
N PHE A 383 -1.66 -14.03 8.98
CA PHE A 383 -1.79 -15.44 9.37
C PHE A 383 -0.44 -16.04 9.75
N LEU A 384 0.60 -15.71 9.00
CA LEU A 384 1.97 -16.15 9.28
C LEU A 384 2.53 -15.53 10.57
N GLU A 385 2.15 -14.28 10.89
CA GLU A 385 2.43 -13.63 12.17
C GLU A 385 1.65 -14.30 13.33
N ASP A 386 0.35 -14.56 13.16
CA ASP A 386 -0.52 -15.21 14.17
C ASP A 386 -0.07 -16.65 14.48
N THR A 387 0.64 -17.30 13.55
CA THR A 387 1.24 -18.65 13.70
C THR A 387 2.72 -18.64 14.07
N ALA A 388 3.32 -17.46 14.29
CA ALA A 388 4.74 -17.29 14.61
C ALA A 388 5.73 -17.90 13.59
N LEU A 389 5.32 -18.07 12.33
CA LEU A 389 6.18 -18.51 11.23
C LEU A 389 6.95 -17.34 10.60
N ILE A 390 6.42 -16.14 10.73
CA ILE A 390 7.15 -14.90 10.47
C ILE A 390 6.98 -13.95 11.66
N GLU A 391 7.91 -13.01 11.78
CA GLU A 391 7.90 -12.00 12.83
C GLU A 391 8.16 -10.61 12.25
N GLN A 392 7.83 -9.59 13.04
CA GLN A 392 8.09 -8.19 12.72
C GLN A 392 9.29 -7.69 13.56
N PRO A 393 10.54 -7.80 13.06
CA PRO A 393 11.71 -7.40 13.83
C PRO A 393 11.78 -5.89 14.06
N ARG A 394 11.20 -5.10 13.14
CA ARG A 394 11.06 -3.64 13.22
C ARG A 394 9.74 -3.24 12.55
N TYR A 395 9.15 -2.13 12.98
CA TYR A 395 7.91 -1.63 12.37
C TYR A 395 8.05 -1.51 10.84
N GLY A 396 7.15 -2.17 10.10
CA GLY A 396 7.13 -2.16 8.64
C GLY A 396 8.04 -3.18 7.95
N SER A 397 8.78 -4.01 8.69
CA SER A 397 9.56 -5.14 8.15
C SER A 397 8.98 -6.49 8.59
N LEU A 398 9.27 -7.53 7.82
CA LEU A 398 8.89 -8.91 8.08
C LEU A 398 10.13 -9.80 7.94
N ARG A 399 10.21 -10.86 8.74
CA ARG A 399 11.26 -11.88 8.63
C ARG A 399 10.74 -13.27 8.99
N ALA A 400 11.22 -14.32 8.32
CA ALA A 400 10.90 -15.70 8.68
C ALA A 400 11.51 -16.09 10.03
N THR A 401 10.77 -16.86 10.83
CA THR A 401 11.31 -17.49 12.06
C THR A 401 11.97 -18.82 11.72
N ALA A 402 12.68 -19.43 12.67
CA ALA A 402 13.25 -20.76 12.50
C ALA A 402 12.17 -21.80 12.13
N ALA A 403 11.00 -21.74 12.77
CA ALA A 403 9.86 -22.60 12.46
C ALA A 403 9.31 -22.35 11.04
N GLY A 404 9.25 -21.08 10.60
CA GLY A 404 8.90 -20.72 9.23
C GLY A 404 9.84 -21.34 8.20
N LEU A 405 11.16 -21.29 8.44
CA LEU A 405 12.14 -21.88 7.53
C LEU A 405 12.08 -23.41 7.51
N THR A 406 11.85 -24.05 8.66
CA THR A 406 11.61 -25.50 8.71
C THR A 406 10.37 -25.88 7.89
N LEU A 407 9.27 -25.13 8.02
CA LEU A 407 8.06 -25.39 7.26
C LEU A 407 8.29 -25.21 5.76
N VAL A 408 8.95 -24.13 5.35
CA VAL A 408 9.24 -23.85 3.92
C VAL A 408 10.03 -24.98 3.26
N ALA A 409 10.91 -25.65 3.99
CA ALA A 409 11.66 -26.80 3.47
C ALA A 409 10.78 -28.02 3.16
N GLU A 410 9.59 -28.12 3.77
CA GLU A 410 8.61 -29.20 3.54
C GLU A 410 7.60 -28.86 2.44
N LEU A 411 7.43 -27.59 2.09
CA LEU A 411 6.36 -27.13 1.20
C LEU A 411 6.76 -27.19 -0.29
N PRO A 412 5.90 -27.68 -1.19
CA PRO A 412 6.12 -27.63 -2.63
C PRO A 412 5.91 -26.20 -3.15
N LEU A 413 6.99 -25.42 -3.20
CA LEU A 413 6.92 -24.02 -3.63
C LEU A 413 6.80 -23.89 -5.15
N ALA A 414 6.05 -22.88 -5.60
CA ALA A 414 6.12 -22.46 -6.99
C ALA A 414 7.50 -21.86 -7.31
N GLU A 415 8.00 -22.14 -8.51
CA GLU A 415 9.10 -21.37 -9.08
C GLU A 415 8.71 -19.90 -9.10
N THR A 416 9.70 -19.03 -8.87
CA THR A 416 9.48 -17.59 -9.04
C THR A 416 9.03 -17.39 -10.48
N PRO A 417 7.85 -16.77 -10.73
CA PRO A 417 7.42 -16.49 -12.08
C PRO A 417 8.49 -15.65 -12.77
N THR A 418 9.32 -16.29 -13.59
CA THR A 418 10.12 -15.62 -14.59
C THR A 418 9.11 -14.83 -15.39
N SER A 419 9.29 -13.51 -15.51
CA SER A 419 8.41 -12.66 -16.32
C SER A 419 8.07 -13.44 -17.59
N LEU A 420 6.83 -13.91 -17.67
CA LEU A 420 6.34 -14.58 -18.86
C LEU A 420 6.45 -13.50 -19.93
N GLU A 421 7.42 -13.69 -20.82
CA GLU A 421 7.37 -13.12 -22.15
C GLU A 421 5.95 -13.34 -22.64
N GLN A 422 5.26 -12.23 -22.90
CA GLN A 422 3.97 -12.25 -23.54
C GLN A 422 4.04 -13.18 -24.76
N PRO A 423 3.02 -14.00 -25.02
CA PRO A 423 3.04 -14.95 -26.13
C PRO A 423 3.44 -14.23 -27.41
N GLN A 424 4.49 -14.74 -28.05
CA GLN A 424 5.02 -14.22 -29.30
C GLN A 424 3.90 -14.22 -30.35
N VAL A 425 3.35 -13.04 -30.62
CA VAL A 425 2.63 -12.73 -31.84
C VAL A 425 3.63 -12.94 -32.99
N PRO A 426 3.26 -13.65 -34.09
CA PRO A 426 4.16 -13.85 -35.22
C PRO A 426 4.72 -12.51 -35.70
N PRO A 427 5.99 -12.43 -36.10
CA PRO A 427 6.63 -11.16 -36.36
C PRO A 427 5.92 -10.43 -37.49
N ALA A 428 5.24 -9.34 -37.14
CA ALA A 428 4.86 -8.32 -38.09
C ALA A 428 6.16 -7.66 -38.58
N GLU A 429 6.29 -7.57 -39.90
CA GLU A 429 7.42 -6.97 -40.59
C GLU A 429 7.84 -5.61 -40.01
N PRO A 430 9.14 -5.27 -40.08
CA PRO A 430 9.72 -4.17 -39.34
C PRO A 430 9.20 -2.84 -39.88
N LYS A 431 8.28 -2.21 -39.13
CA LYS A 431 8.02 -0.78 -39.26
C LYS A 431 8.83 -0.02 -38.22
N GLY A 432 9.98 0.44 -38.68
CA GLY A 432 10.51 1.78 -38.47
C GLY A 432 10.42 2.42 -37.09
N THR A 433 11.60 2.52 -36.48
CA THR A 433 12.15 3.71 -35.78
C THR A 433 11.51 4.20 -34.48
N ASN A 434 12.27 4.06 -33.39
CA ASN A 434 12.47 5.01 -32.28
C ASN A 434 11.36 6.06 -32.05
N GLN A 435 10.47 5.79 -31.10
CA GLN A 435 9.83 6.84 -30.31
C GLN A 435 9.99 6.49 -28.84
N LYS A 436 10.48 7.45 -28.04
CA LYS A 436 10.50 7.36 -26.58
C LYS A 436 9.07 7.06 -26.12
N GLU A 437 8.86 5.97 -25.41
CA GLU A 437 7.54 5.65 -24.85
C GLU A 437 7.10 6.81 -23.95
N HIS A 438 6.03 7.50 -24.37
CA HIS A 438 5.36 8.50 -23.55
C HIS A 438 4.65 7.76 -22.41
N PRO A 439 4.75 8.24 -21.16
CA PRO A 439 4.06 7.62 -20.03
C PRO A 439 2.54 7.58 -20.29
N SER A 440 1.89 6.52 -19.80
CA SER A 440 0.44 6.38 -19.91
C SER A 440 -0.27 7.50 -19.15
N LEU A 441 -1.50 7.86 -19.58
CA LEU A 441 -2.27 8.93 -18.95
C LEU A 441 -2.50 8.69 -17.44
N LYS A 442 -2.66 7.42 -17.05
CA LYS A 442 -2.79 6.99 -15.64
C LYS A 442 -1.51 7.23 -14.83
N GLU A 443 -0.35 6.94 -15.39
CA GLU A 443 0.94 7.24 -14.75
C GLU A 443 1.14 8.75 -14.62
N GLU A 444 0.76 9.52 -15.65
CA GLU A 444 0.80 10.99 -15.60
C GLU A 444 -0.11 11.54 -14.49
N LEU A 445 -1.37 11.13 -14.44
CA LEU A 445 -2.33 11.50 -13.40
C LEU A 445 -1.80 11.18 -12.00
N THR A 446 -1.33 9.96 -11.80
CA THR A 446 -0.85 9.48 -10.48
C THR A 446 0.40 10.25 -10.05
N THR A 447 1.36 10.45 -10.96
CA THR A 447 2.62 11.15 -10.67
C THR A 447 2.38 12.64 -10.38
N ARG A 448 1.56 13.30 -11.20
CA ARG A 448 1.27 14.74 -11.07
C ARG A 448 0.37 15.03 -9.86
N SER A 449 -0.52 14.11 -9.48
CA SER A 449 -1.31 14.23 -8.23
C SER A 449 -0.45 14.31 -6.97
N ARG A 450 0.78 13.76 -7.00
CA ARG A 450 1.73 13.76 -5.87
C ARG A 450 2.83 14.80 -6.00
N SER A 451 2.85 15.55 -7.10
CA SER A 451 3.93 16.48 -7.44
C SER A 451 3.35 17.87 -7.71
N PRO A 452 3.01 18.66 -6.67
CA PRO A 452 2.36 19.96 -6.86
C PRO A 452 3.14 20.94 -7.75
N GLN A 453 4.47 20.83 -7.82
CA GLN A 453 5.34 21.66 -8.67
C GLN A 453 5.74 20.99 -9.98
N ALA A 454 5.01 19.96 -10.43
CA ALA A 454 5.32 19.24 -11.66
C ALA A 454 5.40 20.19 -12.88
N LEU A 455 6.33 19.87 -13.79
CA LEU A 455 6.57 20.60 -15.04
C LEU A 455 6.93 22.09 -14.87
N GLY A 456 7.26 22.55 -13.66
CA GLY A 456 7.57 23.96 -13.40
C GLY A 456 6.39 24.90 -13.61
N GLN A 457 5.18 24.36 -13.79
CA GLN A 457 3.95 25.12 -13.85
C GLN A 457 3.53 25.51 -12.42
N GLY A 458 2.75 26.59 -12.26
CA GLY A 458 2.27 27.02 -10.94
C GLY A 458 1.66 25.86 -10.13
N SER A 459 1.74 25.95 -8.80
CA SER A 459 1.39 24.84 -7.90
C SER A 459 0.02 24.22 -8.24
N GLY A 460 0.00 22.95 -8.63
CA GLY A 460 -1.21 22.18 -8.97
C GLY A 460 -1.57 22.17 -10.45
N LYS A 461 -1.07 23.12 -11.26
CA LYS A 461 -1.57 23.34 -12.62
C LYS A 461 -1.35 22.16 -13.57
N ALA A 462 -0.21 21.49 -13.46
CA ALA A 462 0.08 20.29 -14.25
C ALA A 462 -0.92 19.15 -13.95
N PHE A 463 -1.40 19.05 -12.71
CA PHE A 463 -2.38 18.04 -12.32
C PHE A 463 -3.77 18.40 -12.86
N GLU A 464 -4.18 19.67 -12.78
CA GLU A 464 -5.44 20.16 -13.37
C GLU A 464 -5.54 19.82 -14.86
N ASN A 465 -4.47 20.09 -15.63
CA ASN A 465 -4.41 19.76 -17.05
C ASN A 465 -4.57 18.25 -17.30
N SER A 466 -3.94 17.42 -16.46
CA SER A 466 -4.03 15.96 -16.59
C SER A 466 -5.43 15.43 -16.31
N VAL A 467 -6.13 16.02 -15.33
CA VAL A 467 -7.53 15.71 -15.03
C VAL A 467 -8.43 16.12 -16.20
N CYS A 468 -8.19 17.29 -16.80
CA CYS A 468 -8.90 17.73 -18.00
C CYS A 468 -8.69 16.74 -19.17
N ASP A 469 -7.44 16.34 -19.42
CA ASP A 469 -7.11 15.38 -20.48
C ASP A 469 -7.74 14.00 -20.24
N ALA A 470 -7.86 13.57 -18.97
CA ALA A 470 -8.56 12.34 -18.61
C ALA A 470 -10.05 12.38 -18.98
N PHE A 471 -10.74 13.47 -18.66
CA PHE A 471 -12.16 13.61 -19.05
C PHE A 471 -12.32 13.74 -20.56
N ARG A 472 -11.38 14.39 -21.27
CA ARG A 472 -11.39 14.40 -22.74
C ARG A 472 -11.20 13.02 -23.34
N ALA A 473 -10.30 12.21 -22.76
CA ALA A 473 -10.08 10.83 -23.19
C ALA A 473 -11.32 9.94 -22.99
N LEU A 474 -12.15 10.24 -21.98
CA LEU A 474 -13.46 9.62 -21.77
C LEU A 474 -14.56 10.14 -22.72
N GLY A 475 -14.25 11.11 -23.58
CA GLY A 475 -15.19 11.69 -24.55
C GLY A 475 -15.99 12.89 -24.04
N PHE A 476 -15.71 13.40 -22.84
CA PHE A 476 -16.38 14.60 -22.34
C PHE A 476 -15.83 15.88 -23.01
N SER A 477 -16.66 16.92 -23.10
CA SER A 477 -16.17 18.28 -23.33
C SER A 477 -15.64 18.82 -22.01
N ALA A 478 -14.31 18.87 -21.86
CA ALA A 478 -13.66 19.36 -20.64
C ALA A 478 -12.72 20.52 -20.92
N ASP A 479 -12.75 21.54 -20.06
CA ASP A 479 -11.95 22.75 -20.16
C ASP A 479 -11.37 23.14 -18.80
N THR A 480 -10.09 23.51 -18.78
CA THR A 480 -9.45 24.10 -17.59
C THR A 480 -9.86 25.56 -17.46
N VAL A 481 -10.23 26.00 -16.27
CA VAL A 481 -10.50 27.42 -16.02
C VAL A 481 -9.20 28.11 -15.58
N SER A 482 -8.93 29.30 -16.10
CA SER A 482 -7.72 30.08 -15.78
C SER A 482 -8.07 31.26 -14.86
N GLY A 483 -7.56 31.24 -13.63
CA GLY A 483 -7.71 32.33 -12.66
C GLY A 483 -7.75 31.86 -11.21
N ALA A 484 -7.23 32.66 -10.28
CA ALA A 484 -7.36 32.37 -8.85
C ALA A 484 -8.81 32.60 -8.40
N GLY A 485 -9.46 31.58 -7.83
CA GLY A 485 -10.81 31.69 -7.24
C GLY A 485 -11.97 31.10 -8.04
N ASP A 486 -11.69 30.26 -9.04
CA ASP A 486 -12.67 29.42 -9.75
C ASP A 486 -12.28 27.93 -9.68
N THR A 487 -13.18 27.05 -10.13
CA THR A 487 -12.94 25.59 -10.20
C THR A 487 -11.80 25.28 -11.18
N ASP A 488 -11.10 24.18 -10.95
CA ASP A 488 -9.97 23.82 -11.82
C ASP A 488 -10.39 23.38 -13.24
N VAL A 489 -11.44 22.54 -13.36
CA VAL A 489 -11.93 22.00 -14.63
C VAL A 489 -13.47 22.01 -14.67
N VAL A 490 -14.04 22.34 -15.83
CA VAL A 490 -15.48 22.19 -16.11
C VAL A 490 -15.67 21.09 -17.15
N VAL A 491 -16.56 20.16 -16.87
CA VAL A 491 -16.86 18.97 -17.68
C VAL A 491 -18.32 19.01 -18.14
N ARG A 492 -18.56 18.75 -19.43
CA ARG A 492 -19.88 18.81 -20.08
C ARG A 492 -20.14 17.55 -20.91
N TRP A 493 -21.37 17.05 -20.85
CA TRP A 493 -21.86 15.94 -21.68
C TRP A 493 -23.38 15.99 -21.81
N HIS A 494 -23.94 15.11 -22.63
CA HIS A 494 -25.38 14.90 -22.72
C HIS A 494 -25.76 13.59 -22.03
N ASP A 495 -26.80 13.63 -21.19
CA ASP A 495 -27.31 12.42 -20.53
C ASP A 495 -28.14 11.52 -21.47
N GLU A 496 -28.76 10.48 -20.92
CA GLU A 496 -29.61 9.54 -21.67
C GLU A 496 -30.83 10.23 -22.33
N THR A 497 -31.23 11.40 -21.82
CA THR A 497 -32.36 12.19 -22.32
C THR A 497 -31.94 13.34 -23.25
N GLU A 498 -30.67 13.37 -23.65
CA GLU A 498 -30.07 14.42 -24.48
C GLU A 498 -30.08 15.82 -23.81
N ASN A 499 -30.17 15.87 -22.48
CA ASN A 499 -30.03 17.12 -21.74
C ASN A 499 -28.55 17.41 -21.46
N GLU A 500 -28.15 18.67 -21.60
CA GLU A 500 -26.79 19.11 -21.24
C GLU A 500 -26.59 19.00 -19.73
N VAL A 501 -25.59 18.21 -19.34
CA VAL A 501 -25.13 18.04 -17.97
C VAL A 501 -23.77 18.67 -17.82
N VAL A 502 -23.58 19.35 -16.69
CA VAL A 502 -22.37 20.10 -16.36
C VAL A 502 -21.88 19.66 -14.99
N ALA A 503 -20.59 19.34 -14.87
CA ALA A 503 -19.91 19.07 -13.62
C ALA A 503 -18.71 20.02 -13.45
N ILE A 504 -18.49 20.49 -12.23
CA ILE A 504 -17.23 21.14 -11.85
C ILE A 504 -16.30 20.11 -11.22
N VAL A 505 -15.00 20.25 -11.46
CA VAL A 505 -13.98 19.36 -10.92
C VAL A 505 -12.87 20.19 -10.30
N GLU A 506 -12.55 19.89 -9.05
CA GLU A 506 -11.44 20.47 -8.31
C GLU A 506 -10.32 19.43 -8.17
N ALA A 507 -9.14 19.74 -8.69
CA ALA A 507 -7.98 18.87 -8.71
C ALA A 507 -6.98 19.30 -7.62
N LYS A 508 -6.83 18.47 -6.57
CA LYS A 508 -5.88 18.73 -5.48
C LYS A 508 -4.69 17.79 -5.54
N SER A 509 -3.52 18.35 -5.87
CA SER A 509 -2.24 17.65 -5.75
C SER A 509 -1.64 17.81 -4.35
N ARG A 510 -1.04 16.74 -3.81
CA ARG A 510 -0.46 16.72 -2.46
C ARG A 510 0.78 15.83 -2.40
N SER A 511 1.91 16.39 -1.98
CA SER A 511 3.19 15.66 -1.85
C SER A 511 3.19 14.59 -0.76
N ASN A 512 2.34 14.74 0.26
CA ASN A 512 2.11 13.72 1.28
C ASN A 512 1.18 12.58 0.80
N GLY A 513 0.64 12.67 -0.42
CA GLY A 513 -0.21 11.65 -1.03
C GLY A 513 -1.68 11.66 -0.62
N HIS A 514 -2.14 12.59 0.23
CA HIS A 514 -3.51 12.59 0.76
C HIS A 514 -4.15 13.97 0.83
N VAL A 515 -5.43 14.04 0.46
CA VAL A 515 -6.31 15.21 0.58
C VAL A 515 -7.22 15.03 1.81
N THR A 516 -7.35 16.09 2.60
CA THR A 516 -8.12 16.12 3.84
C THR A 516 -9.16 17.24 3.82
N HIS A 517 -10.07 17.27 4.81
CA HIS A 517 -11.14 18.27 4.86
C HIS A 517 -10.63 19.72 4.92
N THR A 518 -9.43 19.98 5.47
CA THR A 518 -8.84 21.33 5.54
C THR A 518 -8.29 21.82 4.20
N ASP A 519 -8.12 20.91 3.23
CA ASP A 519 -7.63 21.22 1.89
C ASP A 519 -8.73 21.71 0.95
N ILE A 520 -9.98 21.66 1.40
CA ILE A 520 -11.19 21.87 0.62
C ILE A 520 -11.97 23.04 1.25
N SER A 521 -12.39 24.00 0.43
CA SER A 521 -13.32 25.05 0.87
C SER A 521 -14.72 24.72 0.35
N ASP A 522 -15.63 24.35 1.26
CA ASP A 522 -17.00 23.99 0.91
C ASP A 522 -17.78 25.18 0.33
N ILE A 523 -17.60 26.37 0.89
CA ILE A 523 -18.16 27.63 0.39
C ILE A 523 -17.69 27.92 -1.04
N ALA A 524 -16.41 27.66 -1.35
CA ALA A 524 -15.87 27.92 -2.68
C ALA A 524 -16.50 26.97 -3.72
N LEU A 525 -16.54 25.66 -3.43
CA LEU A 525 -17.14 24.66 -4.32
C LEU A 525 -18.62 24.92 -4.59
N GLU A 526 -19.40 25.29 -3.57
CA GLU A 526 -20.81 25.65 -3.77
C GLU A 526 -20.96 26.91 -4.64
N SER A 527 -20.11 27.91 -4.41
CA SER A 527 -20.08 29.13 -5.22
C SER A 527 -19.72 28.85 -6.68
N HIS A 528 -18.75 27.95 -6.92
CA HIS A 528 -18.36 27.54 -8.27
C HIS A 528 -19.45 26.72 -8.95
N LYS A 529 -20.09 25.79 -8.22
CA LYS A 529 -21.21 24.98 -8.73
C LYS A 529 -22.35 25.87 -9.17
N PHE A 530 -22.69 26.89 -8.38
CA PHE A 530 -23.69 27.89 -8.74
C PHE A 530 -23.27 28.74 -9.96
N ARG A 531 -22.03 29.24 -9.98
CA ARG A 531 -21.50 30.08 -11.07
C ARG A 531 -21.54 29.38 -12.42
N HIS A 532 -21.15 28.11 -12.47
CA HIS A 532 -21.14 27.28 -13.69
C HIS A 532 -22.47 26.57 -13.97
N LYS A 533 -23.50 26.81 -13.14
CA LYS A 533 -24.79 26.09 -13.21
C LYS A 533 -24.59 24.57 -13.26
N ALA A 534 -23.60 24.08 -12.52
CA ALA A 534 -23.23 22.69 -12.55
C ALA A 534 -24.18 21.82 -11.73
N HIS A 535 -24.52 20.69 -12.30
CA HIS A 535 -25.36 19.66 -11.70
C HIS A 535 -24.57 18.88 -10.65
N PHE A 536 -23.29 18.63 -10.95
CA PHE A 536 -22.40 17.83 -10.12
C PHE A 536 -21.12 18.56 -9.75
N ALA A 537 -20.47 18.07 -8.70
CA ALA A 537 -19.13 18.48 -8.32
C ALA A 537 -18.28 17.24 -8.01
N ALA A 538 -17.03 17.23 -8.45
CA ALA A 538 -16.07 16.19 -8.11
C ALA A 538 -14.78 16.78 -7.54
N LEU A 539 -14.19 16.04 -6.62
CA LEU A 539 -12.87 16.27 -6.08
C LEU A 539 -11.96 15.17 -6.58
N VAL A 540 -10.86 15.55 -7.24
CA VAL A 540 -9.86 14.61 -7.76
C VAL A 540 -8.54 14.83 -7.04
N GLY A 541 -7.95 13.78 -6.49
CA GLY A 541 -6.70 13.88 -5.73
C GLY A 541 -5.95 12.55 -5.60
N PRO A 542 -4.74 12.51 -5.02
CA PRO A 542 -3.96 11.29 -4.91
C PRO A 542 -4.62 10.19 -4.07
N ALA A 543 -5.32 10.57 -2.99
CA ALA A 543 -6.18 9.74 -2.14
C ALA A 543 -6.88 10.63 -1.09
N PHE A 544 -8.03 10.19 -0.55
CA PHE A 544 -8.76 10.94 0.50
C PHE A 544 -8.67 10.24 1.86
N HIS A 545 -8.33 11.00 2.92
CA HIS A 545 -8.19 10.47 4.29
C HIS A 545 -9.08 11.16 5.32
N GLY A 546 -9.61 10.37 6.24
CA GLY A 546 -10.45 10.81 7.37
C GLY A 546 -11.94 10.78 7.07
N ASP A 547 -12.75 10.50 8.10
CA ASP A 547 -14.20 10.41 7.97
C ASP A 547 -14.84 11.77 7.70
N THR A 548 -14.21 12.87 8.13
CA THR A 548 -14.74 14.23 7.94
C THR A 548 -14.93 14.59 6.47
N ILE A 549 -13.93 14.33 5.61
CA ILE A 549 -14.04 14.65 4.17
C ILE A 549 -15.04 13.74 3.46
N LYS A 550 -15.09 12.46 3.84
CA LYS A 550 -16.06 11.50 3.29
C LYS A 550 -17.49 11.87 3.67
N ASN A 551 -17.73 12.20 4.94
CA ASN A 551 -19.04 12.65 5.43
C ASN A 551 -19.44 13.98 4.80
N MET A 552 -18.49 14.91 4.63
CA MET A 552 -18.72 16.18 3.97
C MET A 552 -19.09 16.00 2.49
N ALA A 553 -18.39 15.11 1.78
CA ALA A 553 -18.68 14.78 0.39
C ALA A 553 -20.07 14.15 0.21
N VAL A 554 -20.48 13.23 1.09
CA VAL A 554 -21.83 12.68 1.08
C VAL A 554 -22.87 13.77 1.35
N LYS A 555 -22.65 14.61 2.37
CA LYS A 555 -23.59 15.67 2.76
C LYS A 555 -23.77 16.74 1.67
N ARG A 556 -22.71 17.03 0.91
CA ARG A 556 -22.68 18.09 -0.11
C ARG A 556 -22.78 17.56 -1.55
N GLU A 557 -22.95 16.26 -1.71
CA GLU A 557 -23.06 15.57 -3.00
C GLU A 557 -21.84 15.79 -3.92
N TRP A 558 -20.64 15.59 -3.37
CA TRP A 558 -19.38 15.67 -4.13
C TRP A 558 -18.81 14.29 -4.39
N ALA A 559 -18.52 13.98 -5.65
CA ALA A 559 -17.82 12.74 -5.98
C ALA A 559 -16.36 12.84 -5.54
N LEU A 560 -15.89 11.86 -4.77
CA LEU A 560 -14.47 11.73 -4.42
C LEU A 560 -13.82 10.71 -5.35
N VAL A 561 -12.87 11.14 -6.17
CA VAL A 561 -12.23 10.27 -7.18
C VAL A 561 -10.71 10.32 -7.03
N ASP A 562 -10.12 9.18 -6.71
CA ASP A 562 -8.67 9.07 -6.64
C ASP A 562 -8.05 9.16 -8.04
N ALA A 563 -6.88 9.79 -8.18
CA ALA A 563 -6.22 10.00 -9.46
C ALA A 563 -5.90 8.66 -10.17
N ALA A 564 -5.50 7.65 -9.40
CA ALA A 564 -5.28 6.30 -9.92
C ALA A 564 -6.58 5.68 -10.43
N ARG A 565 -7.69 5.87 -9.68
CA ARG A 565 -9.01 5.37 -10.03
C ARG A 565 -9.58 6.04 -11.27
N LEU A 566 -9.39 7.34 -11.42
CA LEU A 566 -9.76 8.05 -12.66
C LEU A 566 -8.97 7.49 -13.84
N GLY A 567 -7.66 7.23 -13.68
CA GLY A 567 -6.82 6.58 -14.68
C GLY A 567 -7.32 5.18 -15.06
N ASP A 568 -7.68 4.35 -14.08
CA ASP A 568 -8.28 3.03 -14.32
C ASP A 568 -9.57 3.14 -15.16
N ILE A 569 -10.43 4.11 -14.82
CA ILE A 569 -11.69 4.34 -15.55
C ILE A 569 -11.41 4.74 -17.01
N VAL A 570 -10.40 5.57 -17.28
CA VAL A 570 -10.02 5.92 -18.66
C VAL A 570 -9.59 4.68 -19.45
N GLU A 571 -8.69 3.88 -18.89
CA GLU A 571 -8.17 2.67 -19.55
C GLU A 571 -9.31 1.68 -19.84
N VAL A 572 -10.16 1.42 -18.85
CA VAL A 572 -11.28 0.47 -18.97
C VAL A 572 -12.38 1.00 -19.89
N ALA A 573 -12.68 2.30 -19.88
CA ALA A 573 -13.66 2.88 -20.79
C ALA A 573 -13.21 2.76 -22.25
N ALA A 574 -11.92 2.99 -22.53
CA ALA A 574 -11.36 2.80 -23.86
C ALA A 574 -11.40 1.31 -24.29
N GLU A 575 -11.09 0.38 -23.38
CA GLU A 575 -11.15 -1.07 -23.62
C GLU A 575 -12.58 -1.54 -23.96
N LEU A 576 -13.58 -1.01 -23.27
CA LEU A 576 -14.96 -1.50 -23.33
C LEU A 576 -15.89 -0.67 -24.23
N GLY A 577 -15.39 0.44 -24.78
CA GLY A 577 -16.15 1.39 -25.58
C GLY A 577 -17.23 2.13 -24.79
N LEU A 578 -16.93 2.50 -23.53
CA LEU A 578 -17.84 3.29 -22.69
C LEU A 578 -17.67 4.78 -22.98
N GLY A 579 -18.76 5.51 -23.08
CA GLY A 579 -18.76 6.95 -23.35
C GLY A 579 -19.15 7.78 -22.13
N PRO A 580 -19.36 9.10 -22.33
CA PRO A 580 -19.77 10.02 -21.25
C PRO A 580 -21.13 9.67 -20.62
N LYS A 581 -22.04 9.05 -21.37
CA LYS A 581 -23.36 8.64 -20.85
C LYS A 581 -23.22 7.61 -19.73
N GLU A 582 -22.35 6.63 -19.93
CA GLU A 582 -22.06 5.59 -18.94
C GLU A 582 -21.10 6.08 -17.85
N THR A 583 -20.00 6.72 -18.25
CA THR A 583 -18.95 7.13 -17.31
C THR A 583 -19.35 8.33 -16.45
N GLY A 584 -20.30 9.16 -16.90
CA GLY A 584 -20.84 10.29 -16.14
C GLY A 584 -21.50 9.89 -14.83
N ILE A 585 -21.86 8.61 -14.65
CA ILE A 585 -22.35 8.05 -13.38
C ILE A 585 -21.35 8.27 -12.24
N LEU A 586 -20.05 8.38 -12.52
CA LEU A 586 -19.02 8.64 -11.50
C LEU A 586 -19.29 9.91 -10.67
N PHE A 587 -20.02 10.88 -11.24
CA PHE A 587 -20.35 12.13 -10.58
C PHE A 587 -21.52 12.02 -9.60
N LYS A 588 -22.29 10.92 -9.62
CA LYS A 588 -23.43 10.71 -8.73
C LYS A 588 -22.99 10.34 -7.32
N VAL A 589 -23.66 10.93 -6.33
CA VAL A 589 -23.43 10.65 -4.91
C VAL A 589 -24.78 10.37 -4.23
N PRO A 590 -24.89 9.33 -3.39
CA PRO A 590 -23.84 8.37 -3.03
C PRO A 590 -23.63 7.28 -4.09
N ASN A 591 -22.47 6.62 -4.03
CA ASN A 591 -22.16 5.35 -4.72
C ASN A 591 -22.03 5.38 -6.26
N GLY A 592 -21.86 6.55 -6.91
CA GLY A 592 -21.70 6.62 -8.37
C GLY A 592 -20.54 5.78 -8.91
N LEU A 593 -19.42 5.69 -8.17
CA LEU A 593 -18.29 4.82 -8.56
C LEU A 593 -18.64 3.32 -8.50
N ASP A 594 -19.40 2.88 -7.49
CA ASP A 594 -19.85 1.49 -7.37
C ASP A 594 -20.88 1.14 -8.45
N GLU A 595 -21.74 2.09 -8.83
CA GLU A 595 -22.68 1.93 -9.93
C GLU A 595 -21.94 1.84 -11.28
N LEU A 596 -20.91 2.67 -11.48
CA LEU A 596 -20.04 2.60 -12.65
C LEU A 596 -19.31 1.25 -12.74
N ASP A 597 -18.83 0.69 -11.61
CA ASP A 597 -18.25 -0.66 -11.59
C ASP A 597 -19.21 -1.72 -12.11
N ARG A 598 -20.50 -1.64 -11.74
CA ARG A 598 -21.51 -2.57 -12.26
C ARG A 598 -21.73 -2.42 -13.76
N VAL A 599 -21.68 -1.19 -14.28
CA VAL A 599 -21.79 -0.91 -15.72
C VAL A 599 -20.57 -1.49 -16.46
N ILE A 600 -19.37 -1.32 -15.92
CA ILE A 600 -18.12 -1.89 -16.42
C ILE A 600 -18.20 -3.42 -16.46
N GLU A 601 -18.59 -4.06 -15.36
CA GLU A 601 -18.69 -5.53 -15.28
C GLU A 601 -19.75 -6.09 -16.21
N ARG A 602 -20.90 -5.42 -16.33
CA ARG A 602 -21.94 -5.78 -17.30
C ARG A 602 -21.38 -5.72 -18.72
N ARG A 603 -20.66 -4.65 -19.07
CA ARG A 603 -20.08 -4.49 -20.41
C ARG A 603 -18.99 -5.51 -20.71
N ARG A 604 -18.12 -5.81 -19.73
CA ARG A 604 -17.12 -6.91 -19.83
C ARG A 604 -17.80 -8.25 -20.11
N ARG A 605 -18.89 -8.54 -19.39
CA ARG A 605 -19.66 -9.77 -19.56
C ARG A 605 -20.30 -9.83 -20.95
N GLU A 606 -20.92 -8.76 -21.43
CA GLU A 606 -21.48 -8.68 -22.79
C GLU A 606 -20.45 -9.01 -23.86
N LEU A 607 -19.25 -8.40 -23.81
CA LEU A 607 -18.17 -8.66 -24.76
C LEU A 607 -17.61 -10.09 -24.64
N SER A 608 -17.55 -10.64 -23.43
CA SER A 608 -17.11 -12.02 -23.20
C SER A 608 -18.10 -13.04 -23.79
N VAL A 609 -19.41 -12.80 -23.66
CA VAL A 609 -20.45 -13.63 -24.29
C VAL A 609 -20.36 -13.55 -25.82
N LEU A 610 -20.16 -12.35 -26.38
CA LEU A 610 -19.94 -12.19 -27.82
C LEU A 610 -18.74 -13.02 -28.31
N SER A 611 -17.61 -12.96 -27.59
CA SER A 611 -16.42 -13.74 -27.92
C SER A 611 -16.66 -15.24 -27.82
N PHE A 612 -17.33 -15.70 -26.76
CA PHE A 612 -17.69 -17.11 -26.57
C PHE A 612 -18.61 -17.63 -27.68
N VAL A 613 -19.62 -16.85 -28.07
CA VAL A 613 -20.55 -17.19 -29.16
C VAL A 613 -19.80 -17.39 -30.48
N ILE A 614 -18.89 -16.46 -30.83
CA ILE A 614 -18.09 -16.59 -32.06
C ILE A 614 -17.19 -17.82 -32.00
N ALA A 615 -16.59 -18.12 -30.85
CA ALA A 615 -15.71 -19.29 -30.67
C ALA A 615 -16.49 -20.61 -30.84
N GLN A 616 -17.66 -20.75 -30.21
CA GLN A 616 -18.50 -21.94 -30.36
C GLN A 616 -18.99 -22.14 -31.79
N LEU A 617 -19.38 -21.07 -32.47
CA LEU A 617 -19.77 -21.13 -33.87
C LEU A 617 -18.59 -21.47 -34.80
N ALA A 618 -17.36 -21.07 -34.44
CA ALA A 618 -16.16 -21.41 -35.19
C ALA A 618 -15.76 -22.88 -35.01
N GLU A 619 -15.88 -23.40 -33.79
CA GLU A 619 -15.64 -24.81 -33.45
C GLU A 619 -16.64 -25.71 -34.19
N GLU A 620 -17.94 -25.41 -34.11
CA GLU A 620 -18.95 -26.21 -34.82
C GLU A 620 -18.77 -26.15 -36.34
N ALA A 621 -18.44 -24.98 -36.89
CA ALA A 621 -18.17 -24.84 -38.32
C ALA A 621 -16.96 -25.66 -38.79
N ALA A 622 -15.99 -25.92 -37.91
CA ALA A 622 -14.80 -26.72 -38.21
C ALA A 622 -15.07 -28.24 -38.09
N ASP A 623 -15.90 -28.64 -37.13
CA ASP A 623 -16.14 -30.04 -36.79
C ASP A 623 -17.24 -30.69 -37.64
N THR A 624 -18.39 -30.02 -37.76
CA THR A 624 -19.60 -30.56 -38.41
C THR A 624 -20.06 -29.72 -39.60
N GLY A 625 -19.75 -28.42 -39.59
CA GLY A 625 -20.24 -27.46 -40.58
C GLY A 625 -21.69 -27.02 -40.32
N ASP A 626 -22.27 -27.41 -39.19
CA ASP A 626 -23.69 -27.21 -38.88
C ASP A 626 -23.97 -25.84 -38.25
N ALA A 627 -25.24 -25.44 -38.32
CA ALA A 627 -25.75 -24.25 -37.66
C ALA A 627 -26.24 -24.60 -36.25
N ILE A 628 -26.00 -23.74 -35.26
CA ILE A 628 -26.31 -24.02 -33.85
C ILE A 628 -27.29 -23.00 -33.27
N THR A 629 -28.00 -23.43 -32.23
CA THR A 629 -29.03 -22.61 -31.58
C THR A 629 -28.47 -21.85 -30.38
N ALA A 630 -29.16 -20.77 -29.98
CA ALA A 630 -28.80 -20.04 -28.76
C ALA A 630 -28.91 -20.93 -27.51
N ARG A 631 -29.85 -21.87 -27.51
CA ARG A 631 -30.04 -22.86 -26.44
C ARG A 631 -28.85 -23.78 -26.31
N ASP A 632 -28.29 -24.28 -27.40
CA ASP A 632 -27.17 -25.22 -27.37
C ASP A 632 -25.88 -24.51 -26.91
N ILE A 633 -25.59 -23.32 -27.45
CA ILE A 633 -24.46 -22.50 -26.97
C ILE A 633 -24.58 -22.20 -25.47
N SER A 634 -25.78 -21.85 -24.99
CA SER A 634 -26.01 -21.62 -23.56
C SER A 634 -25.84 -22.91 -22.73
N ARG A 635 -26.29 -24.06 -23.24
CA ARG A 635 -26.10 -25.37 -22.59
C ARG A 635 -24.63 -25.71 -22.46
N ASP A 636 -23.86 -25.55 -23.52
CA ASP A 636 -22.44 -25.94 -23.56
C ASP A 636 -21.61 -24.96 -22.72
N GLY A 637 -22.00 -23.68 -22.73
CA GLY A 637 -21.48 -22.65 -21.84
C GLY A 637 -21.73 -22.89 -20.34
N ARG A 638 -22.65 -23.78 -19.92
CA ARG A 638 -22.84 -24.10 -18.49
C ARG A 638 -21.62 -24.75 -17.84
N ARG A 639 -20.73 -25.33 -18.66
CA ARG A 639 -19.51 -26.00 -18.21
C ARG A 639 -18.32 -25.04 -18.11
N THR A 640 -18.49 -23.79 -18.52
CA THR A 640 -17.47 -22.74 -18.45
C THR A 640 -17.77 -21.79 -17.29
N GLU A 641 -16.78 -20.99 -16.88
CA GLU A 641 -16.98 -19.97 -15.84
C GLU A 641 -17.93 -18.84 -16.28
N LEU A 642 -18.13 -18.66 -17.59
CA LEU A 642 -18.99 -17.60 -18.13
C LEU A 642 -20.48 -17.89 -17.93
N THR A 643 -20.88 -19.17 -17.98
CA THR A 643 -22.26 -19.66 -17.86
C THR A 643 -23.29 -18.76 -18.56
N PRO A 644 -23.17 -18.51 -19.88
CA PRO A 644 -24.06 -17.60 -20.60
C PRO A 644 -25.49 -18.14 -20.64
N THR A 645 -26.46 -17.27 -20.39
CA THR A 645 -27.88 -17.59 -20.54
C THR A 645 -28.30 -17.57 -22.01
N ALA A 646 -29.38 -18.27 -22.35
CA ALA A 646 -29.92 -18.24 -23.71
C ALA A 646 -30.30 -16.81 -24.14
N ASP A 647 -30.75 -15.96 -23.21
CA ASP A 647 -31.10 -14.57 -23.51
C ASP A 647 -29.86 -13.71 -23.79
N GLU A 648 -28.76 -13.92 -23.06
CA GLU A 648 -27.47 -13.27 -23.35
C GLU A 648 -26.91 -13.71 -24.72
N VAL A 649 -27.05 -14.99 -25.06
CA VAL A 649 -26.64 -15.51 -26.38
C VAL A 649 -27.52 -14.93 -27.49
N LEU A 650 -28.83 -14.78 -27.27
CA LEU A 650 -29.73 -14.14 -28.23
C LEU A 650 -29.39 -12.66 -28.44
N ALA A 651 -29.04 -11.94 -27.38
CA ALA A 651 -28.57 -10.56 -27.49
C ALA A 651 -27.28 -10.49 -28.33
N ALA A 652 -26.34 -11.41 -28.09
CA ALA A 652 -25.12 -11.52 -28.88
C ALA A 652 -25.39 -11.84 -30.36
N PHE A 653 -26.31 -12.78 -30.65
CA PHE A 653 -26.76 -13.06 -32.02
C PHE A 653 -27.34 -11.83 -32.69
N SER A 654 -28.20 -11.10 -31.98
CA SER A 654 -28.80 -9.85 -32.50
C SER A 654 -27.71 -8.87 -32.90
N SER A 655 -26.74 -8.59 -32.03
CA SER A 655 -25.63 -7.66 -32.33
C SER A 655 -24.75 -8.12 -33.50
N LEU A 656 -24.39 -9.41 -33.56
CA LEU A 656 -23.48 -9.93 -34.58
C LEU A 656 -24.14 -10.19 -35.95
N SER A 657 -25.47 -10.31 -35.97
CA SER A 657 -26.27 -10.51 -37.19
C SER A 657 -26.69 -9.21 -37.86
N GLN A 658 -26.51 -8.05 -37.21
CA GLN A 658 -26.79 -6.75 -37.83
C GLN A 658 -26.04 -6.61 -39.15
N VAL A 659 -26.70 -6.10 -40.18
CA VAL A 659 -26.18 -6.04 -41.56
C VAL A 659 -24.81 -5.36 -41.65
N GLU A 660 -24.59 -4.33 -40.83
CA GLU A 660 -23.35 -3.56 -40.75
C GLU A 660 -22.18 -4.38 -40.20
N VAL A 661 -22.47 -5.30 -39.26
CA VAL A 661 -21.53 -6.26 -38.71
C VAL A 661 -21.42 -7.45 -39.66
N GLY A 662 -22.51 -8.20 -39.86
CA GLY A 662 -22.59 -9.36 -40.75
C GLY A 662 -21.66 -10.50 -40.35
N ALA A 663 -21.35 -10.62 -39.06
CA ALA A 663 -20.47 -11.66 -38.54
C ALA A 663 -21.18 -13.01 -38.46
N LEU A 664 -22.50 -13.00 -38.25
CA LEU A 664 -23.35 -14.19 -38.23
C LEU A 664 -24.42 -14.15 -39.32
N ARG A 665 -24.83 -15.33 -39.78
CA ARG A 665 -25.99 -15.52 -40.66
C ARG A 665 -27.02 -16.40 -39.97
N MET A 666 -28.28 -16.00 -40.02
CA MET A 666 -29.39 -16.86 -39.62
C MET A 666 -29.63 -17.90 -40.71
N VAL A 667 -29.68 -19.17 -40.34
CA VAL A 667 -29.86 -20.30 -41.27
C VAL A 667 -31.32 -20.74 -41.31
N GLU A 668 -31.94 -20.85 -40.14
CA GLU A 668 -33.34 -21.25 -39.99
C GLU A 668 -33.95 -20.46 -38.83
N GLN A 669 -35.15 -19.94 -39.07
CA GLN A 669 -35.92 -19.18 -38.09
C GLN A 669 -37.04 -20.06 -37.52
N GLN A 670 -37.14 -20.09 -36.19
CA GLN A 670 -38.20 -20.77 -35.46
C GLN A 670 -39.12 -19.75 -34.76
N GLU A 671 -40.32 -20.17 -34.35
CA GLU A 671 -41.24 -19.31 -33.58
C GLU A 671 -40.62 -18.85 -32.25
N ASP A 672 -39.94 -19.76 -31.54
CA ASP A 672 -39.11 -19.40 -30.40
C ASP A 672 -37.67 -19.16 -30.87
N PRO A 673 -37.16 -17.92 -30.75
CA PRO A 673 -35.85 -17.54 -31.26
C PRO A 673 -34.70 -18.33 -30.59
N LYS A 674 -34.92 -18.92 -29.42
CA LYS A 674 -33.91 -19.77 -28.74
C LYS A 674 -33.55 -21.01 -29.53
N PHE A 675 -34.42 -21.44 -30.44
CA PHE A 675 -34.25 -22.61 -31.30
C PHE A 675 -33.95 -22.24 -32.77
N SER A 676 -33.90 -20.95 -33.10
CA SER A 676 -33.39 -20.52 -34.41
C SER A 676 -31.91 -20.85 -34.51
N THR A 677 -31.48 -21.33 -35.68
CA THR A 677 -30.10 -21.77 -35.92
C THR A 677 -29.30 -20.68 -36.63
N TYR A 678 -28.08 -20.47 -36.17
CA TYR A 678 -27.14 -19.50 -36.72
C TYR A 678 -25.83 -20.17 -37.10
N ALA A 679 -25.16 -19.60 -38.09
CA ALA A 679 -23.83 -20.03 -38.51
C ALA A 679 -22.91 -18.80 -38.66
N LEU A 680 -21.60 -19.04 -38.70
CA LEU A 680 -20.66 -17.98 -39.04
C LEU A 680 -20.93 -17.43 -40.46
N GLY A 681 -20.92 -16.11 -40.55
CA GLY A 681 -20.74 -15.38 -41.80
C GLY A 681 -19.26 -15.09 -42.04
N ASP A 682 -18.97 -13.93 -42.64
CA ASP A 682 -17.58 -13.48 -42.81
C ASP A 682 -17.15 -12.60 -41.63
N VAL A 683 -16.76 -13.26 -40.53
CA VAL A 683 -16.34 -12.62 -39.27
C VAL A 683 -15.12 -11.71 -39.48
N ARG A 684 -14.20 -12.08 -40.38
CA ARG A 684 -13.00 -11.28 -40.64
C ARG A 684 -13.36 -9.98 -41.35
N SER A 685 -14.20 -10.06 -42.40
CA SER A 685 -14.67 -8.85 -43.08
C SER A 685 -15.58 -8.00 -42.18
N ALA A 686 -16.36 -8.61 -41.28
CA ALA A 686 -17.12 -7.89 -40.26
C ALA A 686 -16.21 -7.02 -39.37
N ALA A 687 -15.15 -7.61 -38.83
CA ALA A 687 -14.18 -6.88 -38.02
C ALA A 687 -13.45 -5.77 -38.82
N MET A 688 -13.12 -6.03 -40.09
CA MET A 688 -12.51 -5.02 -40.97
C MET A 688 -13.46 -3.85 -41.26
N ARG A 689 -14.76 -4.11 -41.49
CA ARG A 689 -15.77 -3.07 -41.68
C ARG A 689 -15.93 -2.20 -40.44
N LEU A 690 -16.01 -2.81 -39.26
CA LEU A 690 -16.12 -2.07 -38.00
C LEU A 690 -14.88 -1.20 -37.73
N ARG A 691 -13.67 -1.71 -38.00
CA ARG A 691 -12.44 -0.90 -37.89
C ARG A 691 -12.41 0.24 -38.91
N ALA A 692 -12.84 0.00 -40.15
CA ALA A 692 -12.90 1.05 -41.16
C ALA A 692 -13.88 2.15 -40.76
N LEU A 693 -15.04 1.79 -40.18
CA LEU A 693 -16.01 2.74 -39.65
C LEU A 693 -15.43 3.54 -38.47
N ALA A 694 -14.81 2.87 -37.50
CA ALA A 694 -14.15 3.53 -36.36
C ALA A 694 -13.09 4.53 -36.83
N ASN A 695 -12.20 4.11 -37.73
CA ASN A 695 -11.17 4.99 -38.31
C ASN A 695 -11.78 6.21 -39.03
N ALA A 696 -12.88 6.02 -39.77
CA ALA A 696 -13.54 7.12 -40.47
C ALA A 696 -14.14 8.15 -39.50
N ILE A 697 -14.70 7.68 -38.37
CA ILE A 697 -15.20 8.54 -37.28
C ILE A 697 -14.04 9.29 -36.64
N GLU A 698 -12.96 8.59 -36.26
CA GLU A 698 -11.80 9.18 -35.59
C GLU A 698 -11.10 10.26 -36.43
N ILE A 699 -10.93 10.03 -37.75
CA ILE A 699 -10.33 11.01 -38.66
C ILE A 699 -11.20 12.27 -38.80
N SER A 700 -12.52 12.11 -38.68
CA SER A 700 -13.48 13.20 -38.85
C SER A 700 -13.62 14.07 -37.59
N LEU A 701 -13.10 13.63 -36.45
CA LEU A 701 -13.08 14.40 -35.21
C LEU A 701 -11.85 15.31 -35.18
N PRO A 702 -11.99 16.59 -34.76
CA PRO A 702 -10.85 17.47 -34.63
C PRO A 702 -9.87 16.89 -33.60
N THR A 703 -8.65 16.57 -34.04
CA THR A 703 -7.57 16.11 -33.14
C THR A 703 -7.37 17.14 -32.04
N SER A 704 -7.75 16.78 -30.82
CA SER A 704 -7.54 17.59 -29.61
C SER A 704 -6.07 17.51 -29.18
N ARG A 705 -5.15 17.89 -30.07
CA ARG A 705 -3.72 18.08 -29.79
C ARG A 705 -3.18 19.17 -30.70
N GLN A 706 -3.31 20.41 -30.24
CA GLN A 706 -2.30 21.48 -30.35
C GLN A 706 -2.85 22.76 -29.71
N ALA A 707 -2.56 22.95 -28.42
CA ALA A 707 -2.36 24.23 -27.77
C ALA A 707 -1.41 24.02 -26.60
#